data_AF-A0A833M3Y7-F1
#
_entry.id   AF-A0A833M3Y7-F1
#
_cell.length_a   1.000
_cell.length_b   1.000
_cell.length_c   1.000
_cell.angle_alpha   90.00
_cell.angle_beta   90.00
_cell.angle_gamma   90.00
#
_symmetry.space_group_name_H-M   'P 1'
#
loop_
_entity.id
_entity.type
_entity.pdbx_description
1 polymer ?
#
loop_
_entity_poly.entity_id
_entity_poly.type
_entity_poly.pdbx_seq_one_letter_code
_entity_poly.pdbx_strand_id
1 'polypeptide(L)'
;LTGAWEGGALRVLYVSPLKALNSDIERNLRAPLLELRRELAAAAADAAAVHVAVRSGDTPQSERARMLRRAPEILITTPESLNLLLLSARAGNLFGGLRTVILDEIHAVASDKRGTHLITAVERLVRHAGEFQRVAMSATVRPAERVARFVGGWRPARGAGGEVHHEPRPVAVLAAPSAKRYELSVRFPFPPAGEGEEPREGDAFWRRLADDLRARIGECRSTIVFTNSRRLAEKTTRFVNEAAGHELAWSHHGSLARDLRRAVEERLKAGSLPAIVATSSLELGIDVGALDRVLLLQSPRSLASATQRVGRAGHGVGEVSRAIFYPTHARDFLDCAVAVAGVRAGEIEPARPVRAPLDLLAQTVLACVARERWKLDDLYDFLRAADPFHDLSRVQFDLVAEMLAGRYADARVEELRPRVAIDRIAGTIEGRPGLARLLARAGGTIPDRGHFQIRIEGSNAKLGELDEEFVWERSVGDGFVLGAQSWRVRAITSNEVVVAPARGGAMLAPFWRADARDRGACFSAKVAELLESADARLGDPAFTDELTAAHDLEPAAAAELVRVLREERAVLGVALPHRRHLVIEETAGRAGEAPERREVVLFTFWGGTVNRPLALALGALWEEREGVPLETLADDDAVLLVLPPGADARELLGALEPERCEELLRARLESSGFFGAHFRQNAQRALLLPRALPGRRTPLWVSRQNAKRLLEAVARHDDFPIVLETWRTCLADEFELEVLRERLRELAAGEIRVSSVRTSRPSPFAAGLVRQRTNELMYDDDAPEPRRSSTLRGDLLREIALDAAGRPAIPATLVERFAAKAQRLLPGYAPGDPGELLEWVKERLIVPLDEWRALLAAIERDRVASAGAPSADDLVAAVATKLVRWRPSPSLEAVSALETALRLGGVPELAAAFATTATPLGAGVILDANPHELVARASTATQPAEKGSVTRPRDGTTPPLATIVGQLLPFYGVLSSRRLEQLTGAAAGEMEAALGELLRTERAVAGELVEGAGERGFAARSTFETLLRWKRAEARPELRPLPLERLPAWVAWRQGLLERGSGPEGLERALERLFGVTLPAGLWEREVLPARLESYQPAWLDALFEDSELVWTGGGLERAAFLFRGDLDLLAPEAGPGGASPGDLDALERRVLEALRAVPRGLDLAALSEVTIATSAALTETLWSLAWRGVVAC
;
A
#
# COMPACT_ATOMS: atom_id res chain seq x y z
N LEU A 1 10.60 44.76 -1.27
CA LEU A 1 9.89 45.95 -0.72
C LEU A 1 10.88 47.06 -0.38
N THR A 2 12.02 46.77 0.26
CA THR A 2 13.10 47.75 0.54
C THR A 2 14.18 47.86 -0.56
N GLY A 3 14.04 47.15 -1.68
CA GLY A 3 15.09 47.01 -2.71
C GLY A 3 16.28 46.13 -2.30
N ALA A 4 16.34 45.66 -1.05
CA ALA A 4 17.48 44.86 -0.55
C ALA A 4 17.69 43.52 -1.29
N TRP A 5 16.64 42.98 -1.94
CA TRP A 5 16.70 41.75 -2.73
C TRP A 5 16.28 42.03 -4.17
N GLU A 6 17.10 41.56 -5.11
CA GLU A 6 16.75 41.55 -6.53
C GLU A 6 15.53 40.66 -6.78
N GLY A 7 14.59 41.13 -7.60
CA GLY A 7 13.40 40.39 -8.04
C GLY A 7 13.70 39.37 -9.15
N GLY A 8 12.77 38.45 -9.39
CA GLY A 8 12.92 37.38 -10.38
C GLY A 8 13.66 36.13 -9.87
N ALA A 9 13.93 36.06 -8.57
CA ALA A 9 14.56 34.93 -7.90
C ALA A 9 13.71 34.45 -6.71
N LEU A 10 13.71 33.14 -6.47
CA LEU A 10 13.02 32.54 -5.32
C LEU A 10 13.72 32.94 -4.02
N ARG A 11 12.97 33.52 -3.07
CA ARG A 11 13.48 33.96 -1.76
C ARG A 11 12.89 33.18 -0.60
N VAL A 12 11.59 32.84 -0.68
CA VAL A 12 10.86 32.13 0.36
C VAL A 12 10.27 30.85 -0.21
N LEU A 13 10.61 29.71 0.40
CA LEU A 13 9.97 28.44 0.13
C LEU A 13 9.02 28.10 1.28
N TYR A 14 7.74 28.00 0.98
CA TYR A 14 6.72 27.58 1.93
C TYR A 14 6.36 26.13 1.65
N VAL A 15 6.55 25.24 2.62
CA VAL A 15 6.21 23.82 2.50
C VAL A 15 5.08 23.49 3.47
N SER A 16 3.95 23.05 2.92
CA SER A 16 2.82 22.56 3.70
C SER A 16 2.58 21.06 3.45
N PRO A 17 2.13 20.30 4.46
CA PRO A 17 1.88 18.88 4.33
C PRO A 17 0.64 18.59 3.47
N LEU A 18 -0.26 19.55 3.25
CA LEU A 18 -1.50 19.31 2.50
C LEU A 18 -1.59 20.16 1.24
N LYS A 19 -1.94 19.51 0.11
CA LYS A 19 -2.15 20.22 -1.16
C LYS A 19 -3.24 21.29 -1.08
N ALA A 20 -4.31 21.03 -0.31
CA ALA A 20 -5.43 21.95 -0.16
C ALA A 20 -5.00 23.26 0.52
N LEU A 21 -4.19 23.14 1.57
CA LEU A 21 -3.65 24.26 2.33
C LEU A 21 -2.80 25.20 1.46
N ASN A 22 -2.09 24.68 0.46
CA ASN A 22 -1.25 25.50 -0.42
C ASN A 22 -2.03 26.59 -1.16
N SER A 23 -3.24 26.28 -1.63
CA SER A 23 -4.10 27.24 -2.33
C SER A 23 -4.70 28.27 -1.38
N ASP A 24 -5.01 27.87 -0.14
CA ASP A 24 -5.48 28.78 0.90
C ASP A 24 -4.36 29.76 1.32
N ILE A 25 -3.14 29.28 1.52
CA ILE A 25 -1.98 30.14 1.83
C ILE A 25 -1.75 31.14 0.69
N GLU A 26 -1.80 30.71 -0.57
CA GLU A 26 -1.66 31.61 -1.72
C GLU A 26 -2.74 32.71 -1.69
N ARG A 27 -4.00 32.35 -1.43
CA ARG A 27 -5.11 33.29 -1.31
C ARG A 27 -4.88 34.28 -0.16
N ASN A 28 -4.52 33.78 1.02
CA ASN A 28 -4.33 34.58 2.23
C ASN A 28 -3.15 35.55 2.12
N LEU A 29 -2.14 35.23 1.30
CA LEU A 29 -1.04 36.15 1.00
C LEU A 29 -1.42 37.28 0.04
N ARG A 30 -2.48 37.14 -0.77
CA ARG A 30 -2.86 38.17 -1.75
C ARG A 30 -3.32 39.46 -1.08
N ALA A 31 -4.15 39.38 -0.05
CA ALA A 31 -4.68 40.54 0.65
C ALA A 31 -3.58 41.45 1.23
N PRO A 32 -2.65 40.97 2.09
CA PRO A 32 -1.60 41.81 2.66
C PRO A 32 -0.62 42.31 1.59
N LEU A 33 -0.33 41.51 0.54
CA LEU A 33 0.54 41.97 -0.55
C LEU A 33 -0.10 43.09 -1.39
N LEU A 34 -1.42 43.05 -1.59
CA LEU A 34 -2.14 44.13 -2.27
C LEU A 34 -2.19 45.39 -1.40
N GLU A 35 -2.41 45.25 -0.11
CA GLU A 35 -2.39 46.36 0.85
C GLU A 35 -1.00 47.01 0.92
N LEU A 36 0.06 46.22 1.08
CA LEU A 36 1.44 46.71 1.04
C LEU A 36 1.77 47.45 -0.27
N ARG A 37 1.26 46.97 -1.41
CA ARG A 37 1.44 47.68 -2.70
C ARG A 37 0.73 49.03 -2.72
N ARG A 38 -0.48 49.12 -2.15
CA ARG A 38 -1.23 50.38 -2.05
C ARG A 38 -0.49 51.38 -1.16
N GLU A 39 -0.03 50.94 0.01
CA GLU A 39 0.73 51.77 0.94
C GLU A 39 2.05 52.28 0.34
N LEU A 40 2.80 51.41 -0.35
CA LEU A 40 4.06 51.80 -1.01
C LEU A 40 3.86 52.75 -2.19
N ALA A 41 2.78 52.56 -2.96
CA ALA A 41 2.42 53.49 -4.03
C ALA A 41 2.03 54.87 -3.47
N ALA A 42 1.32 54.92 -2.34
CA ALA A 42 1.01 56.16 -1.64
C ALA A 42 2.26 56.88 -1.10
N ALA A 43 3.29 56.12 -0.72
CA ALA A 43 4.58 56.63 -0.26
C ALA A 43 5.58 57.00 -1.39
N ALA A 44 5.17 56.96 -2.66
CA ALA A 44 6.03 57.20 -3.83
C ALA A 44 7.30 56.33 -3.90
N ALA A 45 7.25 55.13 -3.31
CA ALA A 45 8.35 54.16 -3.36
C ALA A 45 8.15 53.17 -4.52
N ASP A 46 9.22 52.79 -5.21
CA ASP A 46 9.18 51.75 -6.24
C ASP A 46 8.79 50.39 -5.64
N ALA A 47 7.55 49.97 -5.88
CA ALA A 47 7.03 48.71 -5.36
C ALA A 47 7.51 47.54 -6.23
N ALA A 48 8.55 46.84 -5.78
CA ALA A 48 8.93 45.55 -6.38
C ALA A 48 7.75 44.56 -6.32
N ALA A 49 7.34 44.01 -7.47
CA ALA A 49 6.24 43.06 -7.56
C ALA A 49 6.64 41.71 -6.93
N VAL A 50 6.16 41.43 -5.72
CA VAL A 50 6.29 40.10 -5.09
C VAL A 50 5.31 39.13 -5.77
N HIS A 51 5.83 38.09 -6.42
CA HIS A 51 5.05 37.04 -7.04
C HIS A 51 4.98 35.80 -6.13
N VAL A 52 3.77 35.29 -5.95
CA VAL A 52 3.49 34.06 -5.22
C VAL A 52 3.02 33.01 -6.22
N ALA A 53 3.50 31.78 -6.10
CA ALA A 53 3.01 30.67 -6.91
C ALA A 53 2.95 29.36 -6.14
N VAL A 54 2.01 28.49 -6.53
CA VAL A 54 1.84 27.16 -5.95
C VAL A 54 2.37 26.08 -6.89
N ARG A 55 3.29 25.26 -6.39
CA ARG A 55 3.79 24.06 -7.07
C ARG A 55 3.36 22.81 -6.32
N SER A 56 2.44 22.06 -6.90
CA SER A 56 2.00 20.75 -6.42
C SER A 56 1.97 19.74 -7.57
N GLY A 57 1.68 18.46 -7.28
CA GLY A 57 1.43 17.44 -8.32
C GLY A 57 0.37 17.84 -9.35
N ASP A 58 -0.51 18.78 -9.01
CA ASP A 58 -1.67 19.18 -9.82
C ASP A 58 -1.40 20.42 -10.68
N THR A 59 -0.24 21.09 -10.52
CA THR A 59 0.12 22.27 -11.33
C THR A 59 0.25 21.88 -12.81
N PRO A 60 -0.41 22.58 -13.77
CA PRO A 60 -0.28 22.30 -15.21
C PRO A 60 1.15 22.43 -15.73
N GLN A 61 1.49 21.69 -16.80
CA GLN A 61 2.84 21.69 -17.38
C GLN A 61 3.27 23.08 -17.90
N SER A 62 2.33 23.86 -18.44
CA SER A 62 2.57 25.24 -18.89
C SER A 62 3.00 26.15 -17.75
N GLU A 63 2.33 26.06 -16.59
CA GLU A 63 2.68 26.83 -15.39
C GLU A 63 4.02 26.40 -14.80
N ARG A 64 4.31 25.09 -14.77
CA ARG A 64 5.64 24.58 -14.36
C ARG A 64 6.75 25.18 -15.23
N ALA A 65 6.55 25.20 -16.54
CA ALA A 65 7.52 25.78 -17.48
C ALA A 65 7.66 27.31 -17.34
N ARG A 66 6.58 28.00 -16.94
CA ARG A 66 6.61 29.44 -16.62
C ARG A 66 7.44 29.72 -15.38
N MET A 67 7.22 28.97 -14.29
CA MET A 67 7.97 29.11 -13.03
C MET A 67 9.47 28.86 -13.21
N LEU A 68 9.85 27.93 -14.11
CA LEU A 68 11.26 27.68 -14.43
C LEU A 68 11.91 28.75 -15.32
N ARG A 69 11.11 29.57 -16.01
CA ARG A 69 11.60 30.71 -16.82
C ARG A 69 11.70 31.98 -16.00
N ARG A 70 10.74 32.20 -15.10
CA ARG A 70 10.71 33.32 -14.15
C ARG A 70 10.29 32.78 -12.79
N ALA A 71 11.26 32.65 -11.89
CA ALA A 71 11.01 32.14 -10.55
C ALA A 71 10.13 33.12 -9.76
N PRO A 72 9.12 32.64 -9.01
CA PRO A 72 8.37 33.48 -8.07
C PRO A 72 9.24 33.79 -6.86
N GLU A 73 9.05 34.95 -6.22
CA GLU A 73 9.74 35.29 -4.97
C GLU A 73 9.28 34.38 -3.80
N ILE A 74 8.02 33.96 -3.81
CA ILE A 74 7.44 33.01 -2.84
C ILE A 74 6.90 31.79 -3.57
N LEU A 75 7.46 30.61 -3.27
CA LEU A 75 6.99 29.33 -3.80
C LEU A 75 6.34 28.51 -2.69
N ILE A 76 5.07 28.17 -2.88
CA ILE A 76 4.33 27.30 -1.96
C ILE A 76 4.31 25.89 -2.55
N THR A 77 4.71 24.87 -1.80
CA THR A 77 4.84 23.50 -2.29
C THR A 77 4.53 22.44 -1.24
N THR A 78 4.65 21.16 -1.62
CA THR A 78 4.52 20.00 -0.71
C THR A 78 5.85 19.27 -0.59
N PRO A 79 6.06 18.45 0.45
CA PRO A 79 7.29 17.66 0.61
C PRO A 79 7.65 16.82 -0.64
N GLU A 80 6.66 16.21 -1.28
CA GLU A 80 6.85 15.40 -2.49
C GLU A 80 7.22 16.26 -3.68
N SER A 81 6.56 17.41 -3.84
CA SER A 81 6.80 18.33 -4.95
C SER A 81 8.15 19.02 -4.85
N LEU A 82 8.60 19.33 -3.62
CA LEU A 82 9.96 19.82 -3.35
C LEU A 82 11.02 18.80 -3.80
N ASN A 83 10.86 17.52 -3.42
CA ASN A 83 11.77 16.48 -3.85
C ASN A 83 11.83 16.35 -5.38
N LEU A 84 10.70 16.48 -6.08
CA LEU A 84 10.67 16.50 -7.56
C LEU A 84 11.38 17.74 -8.14
N LEU A 85 11.26 18.92 -7.51
CA LEU A 85 11.97 20.12 -7.96
C LEU A 85 13.47 19.98 -7.82
N LEU A 86 13.96 19.37 -6.73
CA LEU A 86 15.38 19.12 -6.49
C LEU A 86 16.00 18.12 -7.48
N LEU A 87 15.19 17.27 -8.14
CA LEU A 87 15.65 16.38 -9.22
C LEU A 87 15.81 17.09 -10.57
N SER A 88 15.26 18.30 -10.71
CA SER A 88 15.35 19.08 -11.95
C SER A 88 16.78 19.52 -12.23
N ALA A 89 17.20 19.48 -13.49
CA ALA A 89 18.49 20.02 -13.94
C ALA A 89 18.65 21.52 -13.64
N ARG A 90 17.54 22.25 -13.41
CA ARG A 90 17.52 23.69 -13.12
C ARG A 90 17.35 24.00 -11.61
N ALA A 91 17.48 23.01 -10.74
CA ALA A 91 17.32 23.20 -9.29
C ALA A 91 18.26 24.27 -8.74
N GLY A 92 19.54 24.25 -9.13
CA GLY A 92 20.52 25.27 -8.72
C GLY A 92 20.08 26.70 -9.08
N ASN A 93 19.62 26.91 -10.32
CA ASN A 93 19.12 28.22 -10.77
C ASN A 93 17.85 28.66 -10.03
N LEU A 94 16.98 27.70 -9.69
CA LEU A 94 15.73 28.00 -9.00
C LEU A 94 15.95 28.36 -7.53
N PHE A 95 16.82 27.63 -6.83
CA PHE A 95 16.99 27.74 -5.38
C PHE A 95 18.19 28.59 -4.93
N GLY A 96 19.09 29.00 -5.84
CA GLY A 96 20.30 29.75 -5.46
C GLY A 96 20.05 31.09 -4.74
N GLY A 97 18.86 31.68 -4.89
CA GLY A 97 18.46 32.91 -4.20
C GLY A 97 17.76 32.73 -2.86
N LEU A 98 17.51 31.49 -2.42
CA LEU A 98 16.66 31.15 -1.28
C LEU A 98 17.24 31.70 0.03
N ARG A 99 16.37 32.28 0.87
CA ARG A 99 16.74 32.88 2.17
C ARG A 99 15.95 32.30 3.34
N THR A 100 14.73 31.83 3.09
CA THR A 100 13.84 31.34 4.14
C THR A 100 13.07 30.11 3.67
N VAL A 101 13.02 29.09 4.53
CA VAL A 101 12.14 27.92 4.38
C VAL A 101 11.15 27.90 5.54
N ILE A 102 9.86 27.93 5.21
CA ILE A 102 8.76 27.83 6.16
C ILE A 102 8.20 26.41 6.08
N LEU A 103 8.20 25.69 7.20
CA LEU A 103 7.66 24.36 7.37
C LEU A 103 6.39 24.46 8.22
N ASP A 104 5.25 24.48 7.55
CA ASP A 104 3.96 24.61 8.22
C ASP A 104 3.43 23.26 8.70
N GLU A 105 2.65 23.28 9.78
CA GLU A 105 2.03 22.12 10.43
C GLU A 105 3.02 20.95 10.64
N ILE A 106 4.22 21.26 11.17
CA ILE A 106 5.32 20.28 11.23
C ILE A 106 4.96 19.02 12.04
N HIS A 107 4.08 19.12 13.04
CA HIS A 107 3.59 17.98 13.82
C HIS A 107 2.91 16.90 12.96
N ALA A 108 2.32 17.28 11.83
CA ALA A 108 1.56 16.37 10.97
C ALA A 108 2.47 15.36 10.27
N VAL A 109 3.78 15.64 10.22
CA VAL A 109 4.79 14.80 9.56
C VAL A 109 6.00 14.49 10.45
N ALA A 110 6.19 15.20 11.57
CA ALA A 110 7.38 15.06 12.41
C ALA A 110 7.63 13.63 12.90
N SER A 111 6.56 12.90 13.23
CA SER A 111 6.63 11.53 13.77
C SER A 111 6.45 10.44 12.72
N ASP A 112 6.60 10.75 11.42
CA ASP A 112 6.49 9.75 10.37
C ASP A 112 7.62 9.84 9.31
N LYS A 113 7.63 8.84 8.44
CA LYS A 113 8.59 8.76 7.31
C LYS A 113 8.46 9.97 6.36
N ARG A 114 7.29 10.59 6.26
CA ARG A 114 7.08 11.78 5.41
C ARG A 114 7.84 12.99 5.95
N GLY A 115 7.93 13.16 7.26
CA GLY A 115 8.78 14.18 7.87
C GLY A 115 10.25 13.97 7.56
N THR A 116 10.73 12.72 7.63
CA THR A 116 12.12 12.40 7.27
C THR A 116 12.42 12.74 5.80
N HIS A 117 11.50 12.42 4.89
CA HIS A 117 11.60 12.77 3.47
C HIS A 117 11.53 14.29 3.21
N LEU A 118 10.82 15.05 4.05
CA LEU A 118 10.82 16.51 4.02
C LEU A 118 12.17 17.07 4.48
N ILE A 119 12.65 16.67 5.65
CA ILE A 119 13.82 17.32 6.24
C ILE A 119 15.12 17.00 5.50
N THR A 120 15.22 15.79 4.92
CA THR A 120 16.32 15.42 4.02
C THR A 120 16.30 16.25 2.73
N ALA A 121 15.13 16.61 2.21
CA ALA A 121 15.02 17.55 1.09
C ALA A 121 15.40 18.97 1.49
N VAL A 122 15.09 19.40 2.72
CA VAL A 122 15.55 20.68 3.27
C VAL A 122 17.08 20.72 3.39
N GLU A 123 17.73 19.65 3.87
CA GLU A 123 19.20 19.59 3.88
C GLU A 123 19.80 19.63 2.47
N ARG A 124 19.16 18.98 1.48
CA ARG A 124 19.58 19.07 0.07
C ARG A 124 19.48 20.47 -0.52
N LEU A 125 18.58 21.33 -0.03
CA LEU A 125 18.55 22.74 -0.44
C LEU A 125 19.82 23.49 -0.05
N VAL A 126 20.50 23.11 1.05
CA VAL A 126 21.72 23.79 1.52
C VAL A 126 22.82 23.73 0.47
N ARG A 127 22.92 22.64 -0.31
CA ARG A 127 23.88 22.53 -1.43
C ARG A 127 23.59 23.49 -2.59
N HIS A 128 22.36 23.97 -2.72
CA HIS A 128 21.97 24.90 -3.79
C HIS A 128 21.95 26.36 -3.34
N ALA A 129 21.51 26.62 -2.11
CA ALA A 129 21.25 27.97 -1.59
C ALA A 129 22.28 28.45 -0.55
N GLY A 130 23.14 27.57 -0.03
CA GLY A 130 23.85 27.80 1.22
C GLY A 130 22.92 27.69 2.42
N GLU A 131 23.38 28.17 3.58
CA GLU A 131 22.54 28.23 4.79
C GLU A 131 21.43 29.27 4.66
N PHE A 132 20.25 28.94 5.16
CA PHE A 132 19.04 29.76 5.10
C PHE A 132 18.26 29.66 6.42
N GLN A 133 17.39 30.62 6.69
CA GLN A 133 16.54 30.61 7.87
C GLN A 133 15.47 29.51 7.74
N ARG A 134 15.32 28.69 8.78
CA ARG A 134 14.25 27.69 8.90
C ARG A 134 13.22 28.18 9.90
N VAL A 135 11.95 28.19 9.52
CA VAL A 135 10.82 28.53 10.38
C VAL A 135 9.87 27.35 10.38
N ALA A 136 9.60 26.75 11.53
CA ALA A 136 8.61 25.69 11.65
C ALA A 136 7.43 26.14 12.51
N MET A 137 6.22 25.79 12.10
CA MET A 137 4.97 26.19 12.75
C MET A 137 4.18 24.95 13.15
N SER A 138 3.57 24.99 14.35
CA SER A 138 2.70 23.93 14.83
C SER A 138 1.87 24.39 16.04
N ALA A 139 0.61 23.95 16.09
CA ALA A 139 -0.26 24.10 17.27
C ALA A 139 -0.02 23.04 18.36
N THR A 140 0.36 21.82 17.98
CA THR A 140 0.40 20.66 18.90
C THR A 140 1.72 19.91 18.79
N VAL A 141 2.74 20.33 19.56
CA VAL A 141 4.04 19.63 19.64
C VAL A 141 4.46 19.47 21.10
N ARG A 142 4.93 18.26 21.43
CA ARG A 142 5.53 17.94 22.72
C ARG A 142 6.62 16.87 22.55
N PRO A 143 7.80 16.97 23.17
CA PRO A 143 8.44 18.21 23.61
C PRO A 143 8.89 19.05 22.39
N ALA A 144 8.82 20.38 22.52
CA ALA A 144 9.14 21.31 21.43
C ALA A 144 10.62 21.23 21.02
N GLU A 145 11.51 20.98 21.98
CA GLU A 145 12.96 20.91 21.79
C GLU A 145 13.34 19.75 20.86
N ARG A 146 12.63 18.62 20.94
CA ARG A 146 12.87 17.47 20.08
C ARG A 146 12.51 17.78 18.63
N VAL A 147 11.38 18.44 18.40
CA VAL A 147 10.97 18.85 17.05
C VAL A 147 11.85 20.00 16.53
N ALA A 148 12.29 20.91 17.41
CA ALA A 148 13.23 21.96 17.07
C ALA A 148 14.56 21.38 16.56
N ARG A 149 15.12 20.37 17.25
CA ARG A 149 16.32 19.66 16.78
C ARG A 149 16.08 18.95 15.44
N PHE A 150 14.94 18.27 15.31
CA PHE A 150 14.55 17.62 14.06
C PHE A 150 14.51 18.61 12.88
N VAL A 151 13.91 19.78 13.05
CA VAL A 151 13.83 20.84 12.03
C VAL A 151 15.17 21.51 11.77
N GLY A 152 15.95 21.78 12.82
CA GLY A 152 17.24 22.46 12.72
C GLY A 152 18.31 21.61 12.03
N GLY A 153 18.31 20.30 12.29
CA GLY A 153 19.37 19.42 11.82
C GLY A 153 20.75 19.86 12.33
N TRP A 154 21.77 19.48 11.59
CA TRP A 154 23.17 19.62 11.97
C TRP A 154 23.99 20.25 10.85
N ARG A 155 24.96 21.09 11.22
CA ARG A 155 25.95 21.64 10.28
C ARG A 155 27.24 20.82 10.36
N PRO A 156 27.82 20.39 9.23
CA PRO A 156 29.16 19.81 9.23
C PRO A 156 30.19 20.91 9.53
N ALA A 157 31.11 20.62 10.42
CA ALA A 157 32.26 21.43 10.76
C ALA A 157 33.51 20.55 10.62
N ARG A 158 34.58 21.12 10.06
CA ARG A 158 35.85 20.42 9.89
C ARG A 158 36.81 20.85 10.99
N GLY A 159 37.29 19.87 11.77
CA GLY A 159 38.33 20.09 12.77
C GLY A 159 39.70 20.34 12.12
N ALA A 160 40.67 20.77 12.94
CA ALA A 160 42.04 21.08 12.49
C ALA A 160 42.81 19.88 11.90
N GLY A 161 42.31 18.64 12.10
CA GLY A 161 42.88 17.39 11.58
C GLY A 161 42.07 16.72 10.45
N GLY A 162 41.13 17.43 9.82
CA GLY A 162 40.33 16.90 8.70
C GLY A 162 39.10 16.08 9.11
N GLU A 163 38.96 15.72 10.40
CA GLU A 163 37.75 15.07 10.93
C GLU A 163 36.52 15.97 10.78
N VAL A 164 35.43 15.39 10.26
CA VAL A 164 34.13 16.05 10.16
C VAL A 164 33.34 15.78 11.43
N HIS A 165 33.04 16.83 12.18
CA HIS A 165 32.09 16.79 13.29
C HIS A 165 30.82 17.54 12.94
N HIS A 166 29.70 17.17 13.54
CA HIS A 166 28.40 17.78 13.27
C HIS A 166 27.94 18.57 14.50
N GLU A 167 27.69 19.86 14.30
CA GLU A 167 27.19 20.74 15.36
C GLU A 167 25.69 21.00 15.15
N PRO A 168 24.87 21.02 16.21
CA PRO A 168 23.44 21.26 16.07
C PRO A 168 23.21 22.71 15.62
N ARG A 169 22.30 22.92 14.66
CA ARG A 169 21.92 24.28 14.27
C ARG A 169 21.14 24.94 15.41
N PRO A 170 21.39 26.22 15.74
CA PRO A 170 20.64 26.92 16.78
C PRO A 170 19.19 27.11 16.35
N VAL A 171 18.25 26.69 17.20
CA VAL A 171 16.81 26.86 16.98
C VAL A 171 16.19 27.48 18.23
N ALA A 172 15.54 28.64 18.07
CA ALA A 172 14.77 29.27 19.14
C ALA A 172 13.33 28.72 19.14
N VAL A 173 12.88 28.19 20.28
CA VAL A 173 11.49 27.76 20.47
C VAL A 173 10.68 28.96 20.97
N LEU A 174 9.69 29.38 20.18
CA LEU A 174 8.78 30.47 20.52
C LEU A 174 7.43 29.88 20.93
N ALA A 175 7.20 29.74 22.24
CA ALA A 175 5.95 29.28 22.81
C ALA A 175 5.29 30.41 23.61
N ALA A 176 4.29 31.08 23.02
CA ALA A 176 3.50 32.07 23.75
C ALA A 176 2.38 31.37 24.54
N PRO A 177 2.12 31.78 25.80
CA PRO A 177 0.98 31.26 26.55
C PRO A 177 -0.32 31.73 25.87
N SER A 178 -1.00 30.81 25.20
CA SER A 178 -2.29 31.05 24.56
C SER A 178 -3.38 30.38 25.40
N ALA A 179 -4.19 31.17 26.09
CA ALA A 179 -5.37 30.68 26.80
C ALA A 179 -6.53 30.51 25.80
N LYS A 180 -6.54 29.40 25.05
CA LYS A 180 -7.69 29.05 24.20
C LYS A 180 -8.86 28.65 25.09
N ARG A 181 -10.02 29.27 24.89
CA ARG A 181 -11.24 28.95 25.62
C ARG A 181 -11.99 27.84 24.89
N TYR A 182 -12.47 26.85 25.63
CA TYR A 182 -13.21 25.71 25.10
C TYR A 182 -14.59 25.61 25.76
N GLU A 183 -15.59 25.27 24.96
CA GLU A 183 -16.93 24.88 25.38
C GLU A 183 -17.18 23.48 24.82
N LEU A 184 -16.92 22.46 25.64
CA LEU A 184 -16.93 21.05 25.26
C LEU A 184 -18.04 20.32 26.00
N SER A 185 -18.65 19.32 25.37
CA SER A 185 -19.49 18.35 26.07
C SER A 185 -19.39 16.95 25.44
N VAL A 186 -19.68 15.92 26.24
CA VAL A 186 -19.93 14.55 25.77
C VAL A 186 -21.43 14.29 25.87
N ARG A 187 -22.08 14.04 24.73
CA ARG A 187 -23.53 13.95 24.61
C ARG A 187 -23.98 12.56 24.19
N PHE A 188 -25.01 12.06 24.86
CA PHE A 188 -25.71 10.83 24.48
C PHE A 188 -27.16 11.15 24.15
N PRO A 189 -27.66 10.86 22.92
CA PRO A 189 -28.94 11.37 22.45
C PRO A 189 -30.17 10.63 23.02
N PHE A 190 -29.96 9.64 23.90
CA PHE A 190 -31.02 8.85 24.52
C PHE A 190 -31.27 9.31 25.95
N PRO A 191 -32.53 9.21 26.43
CA PRO A 191 -32.82 9.43 27.84
C PRO A 191 -32.10 8.39 28.74
N PRO A 192 -31.91 8.71 30.03
CA PRO A 192 -31.42 7.74 31.01
C PRO A 192 -32.25 6.45 30.99
N ALA A 193 -31.60 5.31 31.27
CA ALA A 193 -32.30 4.01 31.30
C ALA A 193 -33.41 4.01 32.37
N GLY A 194 -34.61 3.54 31.98
CA GLY A 194 -35.81 3.54 32.81
C GLY A 194 -36.85 4.60 32.43
N GLU A 195 -36.51 5.56 31.56
CA GLU A 195 -37.44 6.57 31.03
C GLU A 195 -37.56 6.44 29.50
N GLY A 196 -38.67 5.88 29.01
CA GLY A 196 -38.93 5.69 27.57
C GLY A 196 -38.05 4.62 26.92
N GLU A 197 -38.58 3.40 26.76
CA GLU A 197 -37.86 2.28 26.13
C GLU A 197 -37.74 2.46 24.61
N GLU A 198 -36.74 3.23 24.17
CA GLU A 198 -36.31 3.25 22.77
C GLU A 198 -35.21 2.21 22.51
N PRO A 199 -35.28 1.43 21.41
CA PRO A 199 -34.22 0.49 21.05
C PRO A 199 -32.87 1.20 20.84
N ARG A 200 -31.85 0.77 21.58
CA ARG A 200 -30.50 1.40 21.60
C ARG A 200 -29.49 0.72 20.67
N GLU A 201 -29.98 -0.12 19.76
CA GLU A 201 -29.17 -0.88 18.82
C GLU A 201 -29.69 -0.76 17.38
N GLY A 202 -28.88 -1.22 16.42
CA GLY A 202 -29.27 -1.28 15.01
C GLY A 202 -29.63 0.08 14.42
N ASP A 203 -30.56 0.10 13.47
CA ASP A 203 -30.97 1.33 12.77
C ASP A 203 -31.72 2.33 13.66
N ALA A 204 -32.38 1.87 14.72
CA ALA A 204 -33.05 2.74 15.68
C ALA A 204 -32.05 3.67 16.38
N PHE A 205 -30.89 3.14 16.78
CA PHE A 205 -29.80 3.94 17.32
C PHE A 205 -29.38 5.06 16.37
N TRP A 206 -29.16 4.71 15.10
CA TRP A 206 -28.68 5.65 14.07
C TRP A 206 -29.70 6.72 13.72
N ARG A 207 -31.00 6.38 13.70
CA ARG A 207 -32.07 7.37 13.47
C ARG A 207 -32.12 8.41 14.58
N ARG A 208 -32.12 7.98 15.84
CA ARG A 208 -32.14 8.88 17.00
C ARG A 208 -30.89 9.76 17.07
N LEU A 209 -29.71 9.18 16.82
CA LEU A 209 -28.47 9.95 16.72
C LEU A 209 -28.53 10.98 15.58
N ALA A 210 -29.05 10.59 14.41
CA ALA A 210 -29.17 11.50 13.27
C ALA A 210 -30.17 12.63 13.52
N ASP A 211 -31.28 12.37 14.24
CA ASP A 211 -32.22 13.40 14.65
C ASP A 211 -31.57 14.44 15.58
N ASP A 212 -30.75 14.00 16.54
CA ASP A 212 -30.00 14.90 17.43
C ASP A 212 -28.92 15.68 16.67
N LEU A 213 -28.13 15.02 15.82
CA LEU A 213 -27.15 15.66 14.95
C LEU A 213 -27.80 16.71 14.05
N ARG A 214 -28.93 16.38 13.42
CA ARG A 214 -29.74 17.30 12.61
C ARG A 214 -30.16 18.52 13.43
N ALA A 215 -30.65 18.31 14.65
CA ALA A 215 -31.04 19.40 15.54
C ALA A 215 -29.85 20.30 15.90
N ARG A 216 -28.68 19.73 16.23
CA ARG A 216 -27.46 20.51 16.54
C ARG A 216 -26.92 21.28 15.33
N ILE A 217 -26.98 20.67 14.14
CA ILE A 217 -26.58 21.33 12.89
C ILE A 217 -27.50 22.53 12.63
N GLY A 218 -28.82 22.38 12.86
CA GLY A 218 -29.80 23.46 12.68
C GLY A 218 -29.64 24.66 13.62
N GLU A 219 -28.91 24.52 14.74
CA GLU A 219 -28.59 25.64 15.65
C GLU A 219 -27.42 26.51 15.16
N CYS A 220 -26.67 26.02 14.18
CA CYS A 220 -25.43 26.63 13.71
C CYS A 220 -25.58 27.06 12.25
N ARG A 221 -24.80 28.05 11.83
CA ARG A 221 -24.69 28.41 10.40
C ARG A 221 -23.83 27.41 9.65
N SER A 222 -22.78 26.92 10.29
CA SER A 222 -21.78 26.03 9.72
C SER A 222 -21.28 25.04 10.77
N THR A 223 -21.34 23.75 10.44
CA THR A 223 -20.93 22.65 11.33
C THR A 223 -20.02 21.67 10.60
N ILE A 224 -18.99 21.16 11.29
CA ILE A 224 -18.25 19.99 10.82
C ILE A 224 -18.52 18.81 11.75
N VAL A 225 -18.91 17.67 11.18
CA VAL A 225 -19.06 16.40 11.88
C VAL A 225 -17.86 15.52 11.55
N PHE A 226 -16.92 15.36 12.47
CA PHE A 226 -15.79 14.44 12.28
C PHE A 226 -16.19 12.99 12.58
N THR A 227 -15.64 12.08 11.79
CA THR A 227 -15.83 10.63 11.92
C THR A 227 -14.50 9.90 11.76
N ASN A 228 -14.36 8.74 12.38
CA ASN A 228 -13.10 7.98 12.38
C ASN A 228 -12.85 7.14 11.12
N SER A 229 -13.86 6.95 10.26
CA SER A 229 -13.70 6.19 9.02
C SER A 229 -14.55 6.77 7.89
N ARG A 230 -14.14 6.49 6.65
CA ARG A 230 -14.86 6.90 5.44
C ARG A 230 -16.27 6.29 5.40
N ARG A 231 -16.39 5.03 5.82
CA ARG A 231 -17.68 4.33 5.97
C ARG A 231 -18.60 5.06 6.94
N LEU A 232 -18.08 5.48 8.08
CA LEU A 232 -18.84 6.22 9.07
C LEU A 232 -19.26 7.60 8.55
N ALA A 233 -18.37 8.30 7.83
CA ALA A 233 -18.71 9.57 7.19
C ALA A 233 -19.93 9.43 6.26
N GLU A 234 -19.88 8.48 5.32
CA GLU A 234 -20.98 8.23 4.37
C GLU A 234 -22.27 7.80 5.08
N LYS A 235 -22.16 6.89 6.07
CA LYS A 235 -23.32 6.43 6.85
C LYS A 235 -24.00 7.59 7.58
N THR A 236 -23.23 8.41 8.29
CA THR A 236 -23.75 9.56 9.03
C THR A 236 -24.37 10.59 8.11
N THR A 237 -23.74 10.91 6.97
CA THR A 237 -24.33 11.82 5.97
C THR A 237 -25.68 11.34 5.48
N ARG A 238 -25.79 10.04 5.15
CA ARG A 238 -27.06 9.45 4.71
C ARG A 238 -28.16 9.62 5.75
N PHE A 239 -27.93 9.18 6.99
CA PHE A 239 -28.96 9.24 8.04
C PHE A 239 -29.34 10.68 8.41
N VAL A 240 -28.38 11.62 8.44
CA VAL A 240 -28.66 13.03 8.72
C VAL A 240 -29.54 13.66 7.63
N ASN A 241 -29.26 13.36 6.36
CA ASN A 241 -30.08 13.85 5.24
C ASN A 241 -31.46 13.19 5.19
N GLU A 242 -31.55 11.89 5.48
CA GLU A 242 -32.84 11.17 5.62
C GLU A 242 -33.70 11.81 6.73
N ALA A 243 -33.12 12.08 7.89
CA ALA A 243 -33.81 12.74 9.01
C ALA A 243 -34.20 14.20 8.71
N ALA A 244 -33.47 14.89 7.85
CA ALA A 244 -33.78 16.25 7.41
C ALA A 244 -34.82 16.31 6.28
N GLY A 245 -34.99 15.23 5.51
CA GLY A 245 -35.84 15.19 4.31
C GLY A 245 -35.29 16.00 3.13
N HIS A 246 -34.09 16.57 3.24
CA HIS A 246 -33.38 17.32 2.21
C HIS A 246 -31.87 17.24 2.44
N GLU A 247 -31.07 17.78 1.51
CA GLU A 247 -29.61 17.84 1.66
C GLU A 247 -29.22 18.85 2.76
N LEU A 248 -28.89 18.35 3.94
CA LEU A 248 -28.42 19.13 5.09
C LEU A 248 -26.89 19.05 5.25
N ALA A 249 -26.32 17.88 4.94
CA ALA A 249 -24.91 17.60 5.09
C ALA A 249 -24.32 16.86 3.88
N TRP A 250 -23.01 16.98 3.68
CA TRP A 250 -22.28 16.30 2.62
C TRP A 250 -21.01 15.61 3.15
N SER A 251 -20.61 14.45 2.61
CA SER A 251 -19.50 13.65 3.14
C SER A 251 -18.13 14.11 2.60
N HIS A 252 -17.09 14.23 3.41
CA HIS A 252 -15.78 14.71 2.95
C HIS A 252 -14.65 13.79 3.40
N HIS A 253 -13.99 13.12 2.44
CA HIS A 253 -12.85 12.25 2.73
C HIS A 253 -11.91 12.08 1.54
N GLY A 254 -10.70 11.55 1.82
CA GLY A 254 -9.60 11.45 0.85
C GLY A 254 -9.91 10.68 -0.45
N SER A 255 -10.86 9.74 -0.43
CA SER A 255 -11.28 9.03 -1.64
C SER A 255 -12.05 9.88 -2.65
N LEU A 256 -12.57 11.05 -2.28
CA LEU A 256 -13.38 11.86 -3.18
C LEU A 256 -12.49 12.67 -4.12
N ALA A 257 -12.96 12.87 -5.35
CA ALA A 257 -12.28 13.69 -6.34
C ALA A 257 -12.05 15.11 -5.82
N ARG A 258 -10.91 15.71 -6.21
CA ARG A 258 -10.47 17.01 -5.72
C ARG A 258 -11.50 18.12 -6.02
N ASP A 259 -12.08 18.12 -7.21
CA ASP A 259 -13.00 19.17 -7.62
C ASP A 259 -14.31 19.09 -6.83
N LEU A 260 -14.76 17.88 -6.51
CA LEU A 260 -15.91 17.64 -5.66
C LEU A 260 -15.65 18.09 -4.21
N ARG A 261 -14.48 17.73 -3.64
CA ARG A 261 -14.06 18.21 -2.31
C ARG A 261 -14.01 19.74 -2.25
N ARG A 262 -13.41 20.39 -3.25
CA ARG A 262 -13.36 21.86 -3.32
C ARG A 262 -14.74 22.48 -3.42
N ALA A 263 -15.62 21.94 -4.28
CA ALA A 263 -16.97 22.45 -4.41
C ALA A 263 -17.73 22.40 -3.08
N VAL A 264 -17.55 21.34 -2.30
CA VAL A 264 -18.18 21.17 -0.99
C VAL A 264 -17.59 22.13 0.04
N GLU A 265 -16.26 22.27 0.08
CA GLU A 265 -15.57 23.27 0.91
C GLU A 265 -16.04 24.70 0.60
N GLU A 266 -16.18 25.06 -0.69
CA GLU A 266 -16.68 26.37 -1.13
C GLU A 266 -18.16 26.58 -0.76
N ARG A 267 -19.00 25.55 -0.89
CA ARG A 267 -20.41 25.61 -0.49
C ARG A 267 -20.58 25.85 1.00
N LEU A 268 -19.76 25.23 1.84
CA LEU A 268 -19.73 25.47 3.29
C LEU A 268 -19.25 26.89 3.60
N LYS A 269 -18.14 27.34 3.00
CA LYS A 269 -17.63 28.72 3.17
C LYS A 269 -18.65 29.78 2.77
N ALA A 270 -19.43 29.52 1.72
CA ALA A 270 -20.48 30.40 1.24
C ALA A 270 -21.76 30.37 2.11
N GLY A 271 -21.85 29.46 3.08
CA GLY A 271 -23.05 29.26 3.91
C GLY A 271 -24.21 28.57 3.19
N SER A 272 -24.00 28.07 1.98
CA SER A 272 -25.02 27.35 1.19
C SER A 272 -25.16 25.87 1.57
N LEU A 273 -24.20 25.34 2.34
CA LEU A 273 -24.22 23.99 2.91
C LEU A 273 -24.06 24.10 4.43
N PRO A 274 -25.06 23.68 5.23
CA PRO A 274 -25.01 23.82 6.69
C PRO A 274 -23.95 22.94 7.37
N ALA A 275 -23.68 21.74 6.83
CA ALA A 275 -22.74 20.82 7.44
C ALA A 275 -21.90 19.99 6.47
N ILE A 276 -20.67 19.66 6.89
CA ILE A 276 -19.83 18.65 6.26
C ILE A 276 -19.58 17.51 7.25
N VAL A 277 -19.74 16.26 6.82
CA VAL A 277 -19.33 15.08 7.59
C VAL A 277 -17.98 14.59 7.09
N ALA A 278 -16.91 14.83 7.85
CA ALA A 278 -15.54 14.61 7.39
C ALA A 278 -14.79 13.51 8.14
N THR A 279 -13.79 12.94 7.48
CA THR A 279 -12.68 12.21 8.14
C THR A 279 -11.57 13.19 8.54
N SER A 280 -10.36 12.71 8.84
CA SER A 280 -9.16 13.55 9.06
C SER A 280 -8.77 14.45 7.88
N SER A 281 -9.45 14.32 6.73
CA SER A 281 -9.27 15.17 5.56
C SER A 281 -9.46 16.68 5.80
N LEU A 282 -10.22 17.10 6.82
CA LEU A 282 -10.40 18.50 7.24
C LEU A 282 -9.81 18.79 8.62
N GLU A 283 -8.97 17.89 9.15
CA GLU A 283 -8.37 18.03 10.48
C GLU A 283 -7.29 19.11 10.54
N LEU A 284 -6.59 19.35 9.42
CA LEU A 284 -5.39 20.20 9.31
C LEU A 284 -5.62 21.42 8.41
N GLY A 285 -5.03 22.56 8.80
CA GLY A 285 -4.89 23.89 8.17
C GLY A 285 -5.97 24.53 7.28
N ILE A 286 -6.94 23.82 6.72
CA ILE A 286 -7.81 24.35 5.66
C ILE A 286 -8.77 25.40 6.25
N ASP A 287 -8.79 26.58 5.63
CA ASP A 287 -9.69 27.68 6.00
C ASP A 287 -11.08 27.38 5.44
N VAL A 288 -11.92 26.69 6.22
CA VAL A 288 -13.30 26.33 5.87
C VAL A 288 -14.31 27.44 6.21
N GLY A 289 -13.83 28.65 6.52
CA GLY A 289 -14.65 29.77 6.98
C GLY A 289 -14.91 29.76 8.48
N ALA A 290 -15.76 30.69 8.95
CA ALA A 290 -16.17 30.73 10.35
C ALA A 290 -17.02 29.48 10.66
N LEU A 291 -16.55 28.65 11.59
CA LEU A 291 -17.26 27.48 12.09
C LEU A 291 -17.79 27.74 13.49
N ASP A 292 -19.08 27.53 13.68
CA ASP A 292 -19.73 27.76 14.97
C ASP A 292 -19.48 26.60 15.95
N ARG A 293 -19.45 25.36 15.44
CA ARG A 293 -19.32 24.15 16.27
C ARG A 293 -18.74 22.97 15.48
N VAL A 294 -18.03 22.10 16.20
CA VAL A 294 -17.59 20.79 15.71
C VAL A 294 -18.34 19.68 16.44
N LEU A 295 -18.83 18.68 15.71
CA LEU A 295 -19.39 17.45 16.29
C LEU A 295 -18.41 16.32 16.02
N LEU A 296 -18.01 15.56 17.04
CA LEU A 296 -17.12 14.42 16.90
C LEU A 296 -17.92 13.15 17.14
N LEU A 297 -18.17 12.39 16.08
CA LEU A 297 -18.78 11.08 16.20
C LEU A 297 -17.69 10.05 16.46
N GLN A 298 -17.70 9.51 17.68
CA GLN A 298 -16.62 8.78 18.34
C GLN A 298 -15.43 9.66 18.73
N SER A 299 -14.69 9.20 19.73
CA SER A 299 -13.41 9.79 20.12
C SER A 299 -12.38 9.70 18.99
N PRO A 300 -11.61 10.76 18.70
CA PRO A 300 -10.40 10.65 17.89
C PRO A 300 -9.40 9.69 18.55
N ARG A 301 -8.54 9.03 17.77
CA ARG A 301 -7.57 8.03 18.28
C ARG A 301 -6.37 8.63 19.01
N SER A 302 -6.25 9.96 19.04
CA SER A 302 -5.20 10.69 19.78
C SER A 302 -5.72 12.01 20.32
N LEU A 303 -5.15 12.46 21.44
CA LEU A 303 -5.44 13.75 22.06
C LEU A 303 -5.01 14.90 21.15
N ALA A 304 -3.86 14.79 20.47
CA ALA A 304 -3.44 15.77 19.47
C ALA A 304 -4.49 15.95 18.35
N SER A 305 -5.05 14.84 17.83
CA SER A 305 -6.11 14.88 16.82
C SER A 305 -7.39 15.51 17.37
N ALA A 306 -7.77 15.20 18.61
CA ALA A 306 -8.90 15.81 19.29
C ALA A 306 -8.74 17.33 19.42
N THR A 307 -7.59 17.82 19.89
CA THR A 307 -7.30 19.25 20.00
C THR A 307 -7.40 19.95 18.66
N GLN A 308 -6.85 19.36 17.60
CA GLN A 308 -6.89 19.93 16.24
C GLN A 308 -8.31 20.01 15.67
N ARG A 309 -9.09 18.93 15.81
CA ARG A 309 -10.48 18.88 15.34
C ARG A 309 -11.34 19.88 16.08
N VAL A 310 -11.22 19.97 17.41
CA VAL A 310 -11.93 20.95 18.25
C VAL A 310 -11.54 22.39 17.88
N GLY A 311 -10.25 22.64 17.62
CA GLY A 311 -9.73 23.95 17.23
C GLY A 311 -10.20 24.47 15.87
N ARG A 312 -10.98 23.68 15.10
CA ARG A 312 -11.63 24.13 13.86
C ARG A 312 -12.79 25.09 14.12
N ALA A 313 -13.52 24.93 15.22
CA ALA A 313 -14.56 25.87 15.62
C ALA A 313 -13.96 27.09 16.33
N GLY A 314 -14.52 28.28 16.06
CA GLY A 314 -14.07 29.54 16.67
C GLY A 314 -12.58 29.83 16.39
N HIS A 315 -12.20 29.90 15.12
CA HIS A 315 -10.79 30.01 14.69
C HIS A 315 -10.20 31.43 14.85
N GLY A 316 -11.00 32.43 15.22
CA GLY A 316 -10.53 33.80 15.48
C GLY A 316 -9.70 33.94 16.76
N VAL A 317 -8.88 35.00 16.81
CA VAL A 317 -8.11 35.35 18.01
C VAL A 317 -9.08 35.71 19.14
N GLY A 318 -9.01 34.96 20.24
CA GLY A 318 -9.88 35.15 21.40
C GLY A 318 -11.25 34.47 21.31
N GLU A 319 -11.59 33.83 20.19
CA GLU A 319 -12.84 33.08 20.06
C GLU A 319 -12.83 31.75 20.82
N VAL A 320 -14.01 31.32 21.25
CA VAL A 320 -14.25 30.06 21.97
C VAL A 320 -14.41 28.92 20.97
N SER A 321 -13.64 27.84 21.14
CA SER A 321 -13.82 26.61 20.35
C SER A 321 -14.91 25.74 20.97
N ARG A 322 -15.96 25.48 20.21
CA ARG A 322 -17.15 24.73 20.63
C ARG A 322 -17.15 23.34 20.01
N ALA A 323 -17.26 22.29 20.83
CA ALA A 323 -17.37 20.94 20.31
C ALA A 323 -18.24 19.99 21.15
N ILE A 324 -18.89 19.03 20.50
CA ILE A 324 -19.67 17.98 21.15
C ILE A 324 -19.15 16.61 20.69
N PHE A 325 -18.87 15.73 21.65
CA PHE A 325 -18.44 14.35 21.40
C PHE A 325 -19.64 13.40 21.54
N TYR A 326 -19.81 12.50 20.57
CA TYR A 326 -20.90 11.53 20.50
C TYR A 326 -20.33 10.10 20.58
N PRO A 327 -20.33 9.48 21.78
CA PRO A 327 -19.94 8.09 21.91
C PRO A 327 -20.97 7.18 21.25
N THR A 328 -20.50 6.11 20.62
CA THR A 328 -21.35 5.17 19.84
C THR A 328 -21.42 3.75 20.43
N HIS A 329 -20.56 3.45 21.39
CA HIS A 329 -20.54 2.16 22.09
C HIS A 329 -19.93 2.34 23.49
N ALA A 330 -20.12 1.35 24.36
CA ALA A 330 -19.68 1.32 25.76
C ALA A 330 -18.30 1.96 26.01
N ARG A 331 -17.26 1.41 25.38
CA ARG A 331 -15.86 1.86 25.55
C ARG A 331 -15.61 3.30 25.07
N ASP A 332 -16.34 3.77 24.06
CA ASP A 332 -16.17 5.11 23.46
C ASP A 332 -16.56 6.24 24.42
N PHE A 333 -17.42 5.97 25.41
CA PHE A 333 -17.75 6.93 26.46
C PHE A 333 -16.53 7.28 27.31
N LEU A 334 -15.72 6.28 27.67
CA LEU A 334 -14.48 6.48 28.41
C LEU A 334 -13.48 7.29 27.60
N ASP A 335 -13.33 6.92 26.32
CA ASP A 335 -12.41 7.62 25.42
C ASP A 335 -12.82 9.08 25.20
N CYS A 336 -14.11 9.35 25.03
CA CYS A 336 -14.63 10.73 24.92
C CYS A 336 -14.41 11.52 26.22
N ALA A 337 -14.67 10.93 27.39
CA ALA A 337 -14.47 11.56 28.69
C ALA A 337 -13.00 11.97 28.91
N VAL A 338 -12.08 11.08 28.54
CA VAL A 338 -10.63 11.33 28.62
C VAL A 338 -10.18 12.33 27.56
N ALA A 339 -10.68 12.24 26.33
CA ALA A 339 -10.33 13.16 25.25
C ALA A 339 -10.72 14.61 25.59
N VAL A 340 -11.93 14.83 26.12
CA VAL A 340 -12.39 16.17 26.52
C VAL A 340 -11.53 16.75 27.65
N ALA A 341 -11.28 15.96 28.70
CA ALA A 341 -10.41 16.37 29.80
C ALA A 341 -8.99 16.69 29.31
N GLY A 342 -8.42 15.86 28.43
CA GLY A 342 -7.09 16.05 27.84
C GLY A 342 -7.00 17.32 26.98
N VAL A 343 -8.00 17.58 26.13
CA VAL A 343 -8.06 18.81 25.31
C VAL A 343 -8.11 20.05 26.20
N ARG A 344 -8.92 20.04 27.26
CA ARG A 344 -9.03 21.13 28.23
C ARG A 344 -7.73 21.38 28.98
N ALA A 345 -7.02 20.31 29.34
CA ALA A 345 -5.73 20.37 30.01
C ALA A 345 -4.56 20.73 29.06
N GLY A 346 -4.78 20.78 27.75
CA GLY A 346 -3.72 21.00 26.76
C GLY A 346 -2.76 19.83 26.64
N GLU A 347 -3.21 18.62 27.00
CA GLU A 347 -2.41 17.41 26.93
C GLU A 347 -2.41 16.82 25.53
N ILE A 348 -1.22 16.45 25.05
CA ILE A 348 -1.01 15.76 23.77
C ILE A 348 0.11 14.73 23.90
N GLU A 349 0.11 13.75 23.00
CA GLU A 349 1.13 12.71 22.93
C GLU A 349 2.51 13.28 22.56
N PRO A 350 3.61 12.66 23.04
CA PRO A 350 4.95 13.06 22.65
C PRO A 350 5.26 12.71 21.18
N ALA A 351 5.76 13.68 20.42
CA ALA A 351 6.31 13.47 19.09
C ALA A 351 7.57 12.59 19.13
N ARG A 352 7.66 11.63 18.21
CA ARG A 352 8.76 10.67 18.08
C ARG A 352 9.23 10.65 16.62
N PRO A 353 10.15 11.54 16.23
CA PRO A 353 10.71 11.51 14.88
C PRO A 353 11.40 10.18 14.56
N VAL A 354 11.16 9.68 13.36
CA VAL A 354 11.70 8.40 12.88
C VAL A 354 13.22 8.51 12.75
N ARG A 355 13.95 7.54 13.32
CA ARG A 355 15.42 7.50 13.30
C ARG A 355 15.92 6.46 12.29
N ALA A 356 16.87 6.86 11.47
CA ALA A 356 17.55 6.07 10.46
C ALA A 356 16.67 5.13 9.60
N PRO A 357 15.54 5.60 9.00
CA PRO A 357 14.72 4.75 8.13
C PRO A 357 15.48 4.38 6.85
N LEU A 358 15.89 3.11 6.71
CA LEU A 358 16.82 2.68 5.64
C LEU A 358 16.16 2.68 4.26
N ASP A 359 14.84 2.51 4.18
CA ASP A 359 14.08 2.62 2.94
C ASP A 359 14.10 4.06 2.37
N LEU A 360 14.01 5.06 3.24
CA LEU A 360 14.18 6.47 2.87
C LEU A 360 15.63 6.86 2.68
N LEU A 361 16.57 6.25 3.42
CA LEU A 361 17.99 6.41 3.15
C LEU A 361 18.30 6.00 1.70
N ALA A 362 17.79 4.84 1.27
CA ALA A 362 17.94 4.36 -0.09
C ALA A 362 17.38 5.39 -1.10
N GLN A 363 16.16 5.88 -0.88
CA GLN A 363 15.57 6.90 -1.75
C GLN A 363 16.36 8.22 -1.77
N THR A 364 16.92 8.63 -0.63
CA THR A 364 17.70 9.87 -0.49
C THR A 364 19.06 9.76 -1.15
N VAL A 365 19.76 8.63 -0.97
CA VAL A 365 21.01 8.30 -1.69
C VAL A 365 20.78 8.36 -3.19
N LEU A 366 19.74 7.67 -3.68
CA LEU A 366 19.36 7.72 -5.09
C LEU A 366 19.08 9.15 -5.57
N ALA A 367 18.41 9.97 -4.77
CA ALA A 367 18.13 11.36 -5.13
C ALA A 367 19.38 12.24 -5.17
N CYS A 368 20.42 11.94 -4.38
CA CYS A 368 21.70 12.64 -4.40
C CYS A 368 22.51 12.24 -5.64
N VAL A 369 22.59 10.95 -5.96
CA VAL A 369 23.40 10.43 -7.07
C VAL A 369 22.71 10.48 -8.43
N ALA A 370 21.44 10.90 -8.49
CA ALA A 370 20.69 11.03 -9.75
C ALA A 370 21.24 12.12 -10.69
N ARG A 371 22.07 13.02 -10.17
CA ARG A 371 22.52 14.24 -10.87
C ARG A 371 24.03 14.38 -10.94
N GLU A 372 24.74 13.88 -9.94
CA GLU A 372 26.17 14.03 -9.82
C GLU A 372 26.78 12.80 -9.17
N ARG A 373 28.07 12.59 -9.43
CA ARG A 373 28.87 11.55 -8.79
C ARG A 373 29.32 12.05 -7.42
N TRP A 374 29.28 11.19 -6.43
CA TRP A 374 29.69 11.50 -5.05
C TRP A 374 30.86 10.63 -4.62
N LYS A 375 31.71 11.18 -3.74
CA LYS A 375 32.54 10.35 -2.86
C LYS A 375 31.64 9.71 -1.80
N LEU A 376 31.87 8.44 -1.49
CA LEU A 376 31.05 7.70 -0.52
C LEU A 376 31.08 8.36 0.86
N ASP A 377 32.27 8.78 1.32
CA ASP A 377 32.45 9.43 2.62
C ASP A 377 31.76 10.80 2.67
N ASP A 378 31.92 11.63 1.63
CA ASP A 378 31.24 12.94 1.56
C ASP A 378 29.71 12.80 1.54
N LEU A 379 29.19 11.76 0.86
CA LEU A 379 27.75 11.48 0.86
C LEU A 379 27.27 11.01 2.23
N TYR A 380 28.03 10.15 2.90
CA TYR A 380 27.74 9.70 4.26
C TYR A 380 27.69 10.89 5.24
N ASP A 381 28.71 11.75 5.22
CA ASP A 381 28.77 12.93 6.10
C ASP A 381 27.66 13.95 5.79
N PHE A 382 27.32 14.13 4.51
CA PHE A 382 26.22 14.97 4.09
C PHE A 382 24.86 14.45 4.63
N LEU A 383 24.62 13.14 4.57
CA LEU A 383 23.37 12.55 5.04
C LEU A 383 23.18 12.74 6.56
N ARG A 384 24.28 12.67 7.33
CA ARG A 384 24.29 12.88 8.79
C ARG A 384 24.01 14.33 9.23
N ALA A 385 23.97 15.28 8.28
CA ALA A 385 23.49 16.63 8.54
C ALA A 385 21.98 16.66 8.84
N ALA A 386 21.21 15.69 8.33
CA ALA A 386 19.80 15.56 8.66
C ALA A 386 19.64 14.84 10.01
N ASP A 387 18.86 15.40 10.94
CA ASP A 387 18.66 14.81 12.28
C ASP A 387 18.22 13.33 12.27
N PRO A 388 17.32 12.87 11.37
CA PRO A 388 16.97 11.46 11.28
C PRO A 388 18.15 10.51 11.03
N PHE A 389 19.20 10.98 10.37
CA PHE A 389 20.38 10.19 9.99
C PHE A 389 21.64 10.61 10.75
N HIS A 390 21.56 11.47 11.76
CA HIS A 390 22.74 11.95 12.49
C HIS A 390 23.57 10.80 13.09
N ASP A 391 22.88 9.82 13.68
CA ASP A 391 23.47 8.61 14.29
C ASP A 391 23.57 7.43 13.29
N LEU A 392 23.43 7.69 11.98
CA LEU A 392 23.50 6.63 10.97
C LEU A 392 24.87 5.94 11.03
N SER A 393 24.88 4.64 11.26
CA SER A 393 26.13 3.88 11.26
C SER A 393 26.69 3.75 9.84
N ARG A 394 28.02 3.73 9.73
CA ARG A 394 28.68 3.54 8.44
C ARG A 394 28.31 2.18 7.82
N VAL A 395 28.13 1.14 8.63
CA VAL A 395 27.72 -0.19 8.17
C VAL A 395 26.35 -0.14 7.49
N GLN A 396 25.34 0.49 8.11
CA GLN A 396 24.01 0.62 7.50
C GLN A 396 24.04 1.40 6.17
N PHE A 397 24.85 2.47 6.09
CA PHE A 397 25.05 3.21 4.85
C PHE A 397 25.64 2.33 3.74
N ASP A 398 26.72 1.60 4.05
CA ASP A 398 27.39 0.72 3.10
C ASP A 398 26.44 -0.41 2.62
N LEU A 399 25.67 -1.03 3.52
CA LEU A 399 24.68 -2.06 3.18
C LEU A 399 23.59 -1.52 2.23
N VAL A 400 23.09 -0.31 2.48
CA VAL A 400 22.11 0.34 1.59
C VAL A 400 22.74 0.67 0.23
N ALA A 401 23.97 1.16 0.19
CA ALA A 401 24.66 1.47 -1.05
C ALA A 401 24.88 0.20 -1.91
N GLU A 402 25.31 -0.90 -1.30
CA GLU A 402 25.51 -2.19 -1.97
C GLU A 402 24.19 -2.78 -2.47
N MET A 403 23.14 -2.74 -1.65
CA MET A 403 21.79 -3.16 -2.05
C MET A 403 21.31 -2.37 -3.28
N LEU A 404 21.53 -1.04 -3.31
CA LEU A 404 21.20 -0.21 -4.46
C LEU A 404 22.07 -0.53 -5.69
N ALA A 405 23.30 -1.03 -5.49
CA ALA A 405 24.17 -1.53 -6.55
C ALA A 405 23.79 -2.95 -7.03
N GLY A 406 22.73 -3.54 -6.46
CA GLY A 406 22.24 -4.88 -6.79
C GLY A 406 23.10 -6.02 -6.22
N ARG A 407 23.89 -5.74 -5.17
CA ARG A 407 24.82 -6.68 -4.55
C ARG A 407 24.51 -6.83 -3.06
N TYR A 408 24.75 -8.03 -2.54
CA TYR A 408 24.58 -8.32 -1.13
C TYR A 408 25.49 -9.49 -0.70
N ALA A 409 26.22 -9.35 0.41
CA ALA A 409 27.24 -10.32 0.85
C ALA A 409 28.17 -10.77 -0.31
N ASP A 410 28.63 -9.81 -1.11
CA ASP A 410 29.43 -9.98 -2.34
C ASP A 410 28.79 -10.79 -3.48
N ALA A 411 27.50 -11.16 -3.38
CA ALA A 411 26.74 -11.84 -4.40
C ALA A 411 25.70 -10.94 -5.09
N ARG A 412 25.43 -11.20 -6.38
CA ARG A 412 24.32 -10.54 -7.11
C ARG A 412 22.99 -11.20 -6.72
N VAL A 413 22.00 -10.38 -6.39
CA VAL A 413 20.60 -10.82 -6.16
C VAL A 413 19.80 -10.59 -7.44
N GLU A 414 19.22 -11.64 -8.02
CA GLU A 414 18.57 -11.57 -9.34
C GLU A 414 17.33 -10.66 -9.34
N GLU A 415 16.63 -10.62 -8.21
CA GLU A 415 15.42 -9.83 -7.98
C GLU A 415 15.73 -8.32 -7.89
N LEU A 416 16.98 -7.95 -7.58
CA LEU A 416 17.40 -6.55 -7.43
C LEU A 416 17.91 -6.00 -8.77
N ARG A 417 17.27 -4.92 -9.23
CA ARG A 417 17.78 -4.15 -10.36
C ARG A 417 18.75 -3.09 -9.86
N PRO A 418 20.03 -3.11 -10.29
CA PRO A 418 21.01 -2.12 -9.86
C PRO A 418 20.57 -0.71 -10.29
N ARG A 419 20.60 0.22 -9.34
CA ARG A 419 20.22 1.63 -9.50
C ARG A 419 21.41 2.57 -9.48
N VAL A 420 22.50 2.14 -8.87
CA VAL A 420 23.77 2.89 -8.77
C VAL A 420 24.92 2.03 -9.27
N ALA A 421 26.02 2.68 -9.61
CA ALA A 421 27.33 2.06 -9.81
C ALA A 421 28.25 2.54 -8.69
N ILE A 422 29.05 1.62 -8.14
CA ILE A 422 30.03 1.90 -7.09
C ILE A 422 31.42 1.57 -7.63
N ASP A 423 32.32 2.54 -7.52
CA ASP A 423 33.74 2.38 -7.80
C ASP A 423 34.49 2.40 -6.47
N ARG A 424 34.86 1.21 -5.97
CA ARG A 424 35.52 1.06 -4.67
C ARG A 424 36.96 1.56 -4.68
N ILE A 425 37.62 1.58 -5.85
CA ILE A 425 39.00 2.10 -5.99
C ILE A 425 38.98 3.62 -5.84
N ALA A 426 38.06 4.29 -6.53
CA ALA A 426 37.91 5.74 -6.43
C ALA A 426 37.13 6.18 -5.18
N GLY A 427 36.46 5.26 -4.47
CA GLY A 427 35.60 5.55 -3.33
C GLY A 427 34.37 6.38 -3.72
N THR A 428 33.76 6.10 -4.88
CA THR A 428 32.66 6.92 -5.42
C THR A 428 31.41 6.12 -5.79
N ILE A 429 30.28 6.80 -5.79
CA ILE A 429 28.96 6.30 -6.17
C ILE A 429 28.30 7.22 -7.19
N GLU A 430 27.64 6.65 -8.19
CA GLU A 430 26.91 7.38 -9.23
C GLU A 430 25.61 6.66 -9.63
N GLY A 431 24.61 7.43 -10.07
CA GLY A 431 23.32 6.88 -10.50
C GLY A 431 23.39 6.29 -11.91
N ARG A 432 22.75 5.13 -12.13
CA ARG A 432 22.63 4.53 -13.47
C ARG A 432 21.64 5.31 -14.36
N PRO A 433 21.75 5.21 -15.71
CA PRO A 433 20.86 5.90 -16.64
C PRO A 433 19.37 5.67 -16.34
N GLY A 434 18.57 6.74 -16.39
CA GLY A 434 17.14 6.69 -16.13
C GLY A 434 16.72 6.81 -14.66
N LEU A 435 17.66 6.91 -13.71
CA LEU A 435 17.37 7.04 -12.27
C LEU A 435 16.48 8.24 -11.94
N ALA A 436 16.74 9.42 -12.51
CA ALA A 436 15.90 10.60 -12.30
C ALA A 436 14.44 10.38 -12.75
N ARG A 437 14.22 9.63 -13.84
CA ARG A 437 12.87 9.27 -14.32
C ARG A 437 12.18 8.28 -13.38
N LEU A 438 12.93 7.36 -12.78
CA LEU A 438 12.41 6.42 -11.78
C LEU A 438 11.97 7.16 -10.50
N LEU A 439 12.82 8.03 -9.96
CA LEU A 439 12.54 8.84 -8.77
C LEU A 439 11.33 9.76 -8.99
N ALA A 440 11.22 10.37 -10.17
CA ALA A 440 10.06 11.20 -10.51
C ALA A 440 8.72 10.43 -10.49
N ARG A 441 8.75 9.10 -10.62
CA ARG A 441 7.59 8.20 -10.59
C ARG A 441 7.37 7.54 -9.23
N ALA A 442 8.25 7.75 -8.25
CA ALA A 442 8.24 7.09 -6.94
C ALA A 442 7.06 7.49 -6.05
N GLY A 443 6.49 8.68 -6.22
CA GLY A 443 5.36 9.15 -5.39
C GLY A 443 5.72 9.49 -3.94
N GLY A 444 7.00 9.45 -3.55
CA GLY A 444 7.48 9.80 -2.22
C GLY A 444 7.28 8.68 -1.19
N THR A 445 6.73 9.02 -0.03
CA THR A 445 6.60 8.12 1.14
C THR A 445 5.23 7.44 1.26
N ILE A 446 4.26 7.85 0.45
CA ILE A 446 2.88 7.35 0.51
C ILE A 446 2.83 5.95 -0.13
N PRO A 447 2.46 4.90 0.62
CA PRO A 447 2.40 3.54 0.10
C PRO A 447 1.25 3.35 -0.89
N ASP A 448 1.37 2.39 -1.80
CA ASP A 448 0.27 2.03 -2.71
C ASP A 448 -0.82 1.26 -1.94
N ARG A 449 -2.00 1.86 -1.80
CA ARG A 449 -3.09 1.30 -0.99
C ARG A 449 -4.09 0.39 -1.74
N GLY A 450 -3.82 0.00 -3.00
CA GLY A 450 -4.73 -0.86 -3.78
C GLY A 450 -6.13 -0.25 -3.92
N HIS A 451 -6.26 0.80 -4.74
CA HIS A 451 -7.53 1.49 -4.94
C HIS A 451 -7.91 1.56 -6.43
N PHE A 452 -9.20 1.41 -6.76
CA PHE A 452 -9.74 1.60 -8.11
C PHE A 452 -10.28 3.02 -8.29
N GLN A 453 -10.05 3.63 -9.45
CA GLN A 453 -10.64 4.94 -9.75
C GLN A 453 -12.12 4.80 -10.13
N ILE A 454 -12.98 5.67 -9.62
CA ILE A 454 -14.40 5.68 -10.00
C ILE A 454 -14.64 6.74 -11.07
N ARG A 455 -15.34 6.38 -12.15
CA ARG A 455 -15.65 7.31 -13.24
C ARG A 455 -17.11 7.27 -13.64
N ILE A 456 -17.69 8.42 -13.99
CA ILE A 456 -19.08 8.49 -14.46
C ILE A 456 -19.17 8.08 -15.94
N GLU A 457 -20.10 7.19 -16.25
CA GLU A 457 -20.47 6.75 -17.59
C GLU A 457 -20.81 7.95 -18.50
N GLY A 458 -20.38 7.91 -19.77
CA GLY A 458 -20.58 8.96 -20.77
C GLY A 458 -19.68 10.20 -20.61
N SER A 459 -19.50 10.73 -19.41
CA SER A 459 -18.67 11.93 -19.16
C SER A 459 -17.19 11.63 -18.87
N ASN A 460 -16.89 10.40 -18.44
CA ASN A 460 -15.57 9.95 -17.99
C ASN A 460 -14.98 10.77 -16.82
N ALA A 461 -15.81 11.57 -16.14
CA ALA A 461 -15.42 12.41 -15.01
C ALA A 461 -15.04 11.53 -13.80
N LYS A 462 -13.92 11.85 -13.13
CA LYS A 462 -13.46 11.11 -11.94
C LYS A 462 -14.29 11.51 -10.73
N LEU A 463 -14.91 10.53 -10.07
CA LEU A 463 -15.70 10.73 -8.86
C LEU A 463 -14.89 10.53 -7.58
N GLY A 464 -14.01 9.52 -7.60
CA GLY A 464 -13.25 9.13 -6.41
C GLY A 464 -12.46 7.85 -6.57
N GLU A 465 -12.22 7.16 -5.45
CA GLU A 465 -11.47 5.91 -5.35
C GLU A 465 -12.14 4.89 -4.41
N LEU A 466 -12.15 3.61 -4.78
CA LEU A 466 -12.65 2.49 -3.97
C LEU A 466 -11.51 1.56 -3.55
N ASP A 467 -11.68 0.88 -2.42
CA ASP A 467 -10.75 -0.18 -1.99
C ASP A 467 -10.79 -1.38 -2.96
N GLU A 468 -9.64 -2.00 -3.22
CA GLU A 468 -9.51 -3.15 -4.13
C GLU A 468 -10.34 -4.35 -3.64
N GLU A 469 -10.38 -4.60 -2.33
CA GLU A 469 -11.17 -5.70 -1.78
C GLU A 469 -12.68 -5.40 -1.86
N PHE A 470 -13.08 -4.14 -1.65
CA PHE A 470 -14.48 -3.74 -1.88
C PHE A 470 -14.91 -3.92 -3.34
N VAL A 471 -14.06 -3.56 -4.31
CA VAL A 471 -14.37 -3.70 -5.74
C VAL A 471 -14.43 -5.17 -6.15
N TRP A 472 -13.57 -6.01 -5.57
CA TRP A 472 -13.54 -7.43 -5.88
C TRP A 472 -14.85 -8.16 -5.50
N GLU A 473 -15.47 -7.73 -4.40
CA GLU A 473 -16.75 -8.28 -3.94
C GLU A 473 -17.98 -7.71 -4.68
N ARG A 474 -17.79 -6.84 -5.70
CA ARG A 474 -18.87 -6.20 -6.45
C ARG A 474 -18.92 -6.68 -7.90
N SER A 475 -20.14 -6.81 -8.41
CA SER A 475 -20.43 -7.15 -9.80
C SER A 475 -20.96 -5.95 -10.57
N VAL A 476 -20.94 -6.03 -11.91
CA VAL A 476 -21.62 -5.06 -12.77
C VAL A 476 -23.13 -5.12 -12.49
N GLY A 477 -23.73 -3.97 -12.18
CA GLY A 477 -25.12 -3.85 -11.73
C GLY A 477 -25.28 -3.46 -10.26
N ASP A 478 -24.25 -3.68 -9.43
CA ASP A 478 -24.31 -3.38 -7.99
C ASP A 478 -24.40 -1.88 -7.70
N GLY A 479 -25.19 -1.54 -6.68
CA GLY A 479 -25.36 -0.16 -6.20
C GLY A 479 -24.54 0.13 -4.95
N PHE A 480 -23.89 1.29 -4.88
CA PHE A 480 -23.23 1.79 -3.68
C PHE A 480 -23.43 3.30 -3.50
N VAL A 481 -23.28 3.79 -2.28
CA VAL A 481 -23.38 5.23 -1.96
C VAL A 481 -21.98 5.84 -1.86
N LEU A 482 -21.79 7.00 -2.49
CA LEU A 482 -20.56 7.79 -2.35
C LEU A 482 -20.88 9.29 -2.54
N GLY A 483 -20.49 10.13 -1.59
CA GLY A 483 -20.73 11.57 -1.68
C GLY A 483 -22.21 11.93 -1.56
N ALA A 484 -22.96 11.24 -0.69
CA ALA A 484 -24.42 11.35 -0.53
C ALA A 484 -25.25 11.00 -1.79
N GLN A 485 -24.62 10.53 -2.87
CA GLN A 485 -25.29 10.10 -4.10
C GLN A 485 -25.16 8.59 -4.30
N SER A 486 -26.19 8.00 -4.89
CA SER A 486 -26.26 6.59 -5.23
C SER A 486 -25.69 6.35 -6.63
N TRP A 487 -24.77 5.38 -6.72
CA TRP A 487 -24.07 5.01 -7.95
C TRP A 487 -24.29 3.53 -8.25
N ARG A 488 -24.48 3.19 -9.52
CA ARG A 488 -24.57 1.81 -10.00
C ARG A 488 -23.34 1.48 -10.84
N VAL A 489 -22.69 0.36 -10.55
CA VAL A 489 -21.55 -0.16 -11.31
C VAL A 489 -22.00 -0.57 -12.70
N ARG A 490 -21.33 -0.06 -13.73
CA ARG A 490 -21.57 -0.34 -15.16
C ARG A 490 -20.46 -1.17 -15.78
N ALA A 491 -19.23 -0.96 -15.35
CA ALA A 491 -18.09 -1.77 -15.75
C ALA A 491 -17.02 -1.74 -14.67
N ILE A 492 -16.34 -2.86 -14.46
CA ILE A 492 -15.11 -2.94 -13.65
C ILE A 492 -13.99 -3.33 -14.59
N THR A 493 -12.97 -2.48 -14.72
CA THR A 493 -11.77 -2.74 -15.52
C THR A 493 -10.58 -3.07 -14.62
N SER A 494 -9.38 -3.20 -15.15
CA SER A 494 -8.16 -3.46 -14.36
C SER A 494 -7.77 -2.37 -13.35
N ASN A 495 -8.32 -1.17 -13.46
CA ASN A 495 -7.89 0.00 -12.68
C ASN A 495 -9.00 1.03 -12.39
N GLU A 496 -10.18 0.87 -12.97
CA GLU A 496 -11.30 1.78 -12.78
C GLU A 496 -12.66 1.07 -12.74
N VAL A 497 -13.59 1.65 -12.00
CA VAL A 497 -15.01 1.28 -11.90
C VAL A 497 -15.81 2.39 -12.58
N VAL A 498 -16.48 2.07 -13.68
CA VAL A 498 -17.39 2.98 -14.38
C VAL A 498 -18.77 2.88 -13.72
N VAL A 499 -19.38 4.01 -13.40
CA VAL A 499 -20.65 4.10 -12.67
C VAL A 499 -21.64 5.04 -13.34
N ALA A 500 -22.94 4.78 -13.15
CA ALA A 500 -24.03 5.66 -13.54
C ALA A 500 -24.86 6.06 -12.30
N PRO A 501 -25.53 7.24 -12.28
CA PRO A 501 -26.43 7.61 -11.20
C PRO A 501 -27.55 6.57 -11.01
N ALA A 502 -27.88 6.25 -9.76
CA ALA A 502 -28.94 5.31 -9.40
C ALA A 502 -30.03 5.98 -8.54
N ARG A 503 -31.28 5.50 -8.62
CA ARG A 503 -32.42 5.96 -7.79
C ARG A 503 -33.04 4.77 -7.04
N GLY A 504 -33.13 4.87 -5.71
CA GLY A 504 -33.86 3.95 -4.82
C GLY A 504 -33.16 2.61 -4.52
N GLY A 505 -33.36 2.09 -3.29
CA GLY A 505 -32.83 0.82 -2.78
C GLY A 505 -31.86 0.97 -1.59
N ALA A 506 -31.83 -0.01 -0.68
CA ALA A 506 -30.80 -0.10 0.37
C ALA A 506 -29.45 -0.42 -0.29
N MET A 507 -28.57 0.58 -0.36
CA MET A 507 -27.27 0.45 -1.02
C MET A 507 -26.14 0.42 0.02
N LEU A 508 -25.16 -0.45 -0.20
CA LEU A 508 -24.03 -0.61 0.70
C LEU A 508 -23.08 0.59 0.58
N ALA A 509 -22.63 1.11 1.73
CA ALA A 509 -21.52 2.05 1.76
C ALA A 509 -20.19 1.27 1.56
N PRO A 510 -19.25 1.79 0.76
CA PRO A 510 -17.96 1.16 0.57
C PRO A 510 -17.18 0.96 1.89
N PHE A 511 -16.38 -0.10 1.95
CA PHE A 511 -15.45 -0.34 3.06
C PHE A 511 -14.00 -0.15 2.61
N TRP A 512 -13.13 0.14 3.57
CA TRP A 512 -11.69 0.28 3.40
C TRP A 512 -11.02 -0.41 4.59
N ARG A 513 -10.34 -1.55 4.39
CA ARG A 513 -9.73 -2.32 5.50
C ARG A 513 -8.50 -1.63 6.11
N ALA A 514 -7.89 -0.66 5.43
CA ALA A 514 -6.54 -0.16 5.73
C ALA A 514 -6.44 1.18 6.51
N ASP A 515 -7.47 1.65 7.22
CA ASP A 515 -7.49 3.00 7.84
C ASP A 515 -7.53 3.02 9.39
N ALA A 516 -7.50 1.88 10.09
CA ALA A 516 -7.45 1.88 11.55
C ALA A 516 -6.02 2.16 12.04
N ARG A 517 -5.84 3.24 12.83
CA ARG A 517 -4.62 3.51 13.60
C ARG A 517 -4.88 3.11 15.04
N ASP A 518 -3.95 2.34 15.59
CA ASP A 518 -3.98 1.92 16.99
C ASP A 518 -3.75 3.13 17.91
N ARG A 519 -4.43 3.16 19.06
CA ARG A 519 -4.25 4.14 20.13
C ARG A 519 -2.93 3.90 20.85
N GLY A 520 -2.21 4.98 21.12
CA GLY A 520 -0.94 4.96 21.86
C GLY A 520 -1.14 4.76 23.36
N ALA A 521 -0.08 4.33 24.04
CA ALA A 521 -0.10 4.05 25.48
C ALA A 521 -0.45 5.27 26.35
N CYS A 522 -0.06 6.48 25.92
CA CYS A 522 -0.31 7.72 26.67
C CYS A 522 -1.81 8.00 26.86
N PHE A 523 -2.62 7.80 25.82
CA PHE A 523 -4.06 7.98 25.90
C PHE A 523 -4.67 6.79 26.66
N SER A 524 -4.29 5.57 26.33
CA SER A 524 -4.81 4.36 27.00
C SER A 524 -4.57 4.35 28.51
N ALA A 525 -3.43 4.87 28.99
CA ALA A 525 -3.15 5.01 30.42
C ALA A 525 -4.20 5.87 31.14
N LYS A 526 -4.63 6.98 30.55
CA LYS A 526 -5.66 7.85 31.11
C LYS A 526 -7.05 7.20 31.13
N VAL A 527 -7.36 6.39 30.12
CA VAL A 527 -8.57 5.55 30.11
C VAL A 527 -8.53 4.55 31.25
N ALA A 528 -7.40 3.89 31.45
CA ALA A 528 -7.19 2.92 32.53
C ALA A 528 -7.22 3.56 33.92
N GLU A 529 -6.77 4.82 34.08
CA GLU A 529 -6.89 5.61 35.31
C GLU A 529 -8.35 6.00 35.61
N LEU A 530 -9.12 6.41 34.59
CA LEU A 530 -10.54 6.70 34.76
C LEU A 530 -11.33 5.44 35.17
N LEU A 531 -11.02 4.29 34.56
CA LEU A 531 -11.61 3.00 34.93
C LEU A 531 -11.28 2.60 36.37
N GLU A 532 -10.07 2.89 36.84
CA GLU A 532 -9.67 2.64 38.23
C GLU A 532 -10.45 3.51 39.21
N SER A 533 -10.61 4.80 38.91
CA SER A 533 -11.46 5.70 39.70
C SER A 533 -12.91 5.22 39.70
N ALA A 534 -13.41 4.78 38.55
CA ALA A 534 -14.77 4.27 38.40
C ALA A 534 -14.99 3.02 39.26
N ASP A 535 -14.13 2.01 39.17
CA ASP A 535 -14.30 0.74 39.90
C ASP A 535 -14.51 0.95 41.41
N ALA A 536 -13.74 1.87 42.00
CA ALA A 536 -13.83 2.24 43.41
C ALA A 536 -15.11 3.01 43.78
N ARG A 537 -15.72 3.71 42.82
CA ARG A 537 -16.76 4.74 43.10
C ARG A 537 -18.07 4.53 42.33
N LEU A 538 -18.26 3.43 41.61
CA LEU A 538 -19.51 3.13 40.88
C LEU A 538 -20.78 3.14 41.76
N GLY A 539 -20.66 2.95 43.07
CA GLY A 539 -21.78 3.03 44.02
C GLY A 539 -22.04 4.43 44.58
N ASP A 540 -21.13 5.38 44.38
CA ASP A 540 -21.19 6.75 44.90
C ASP A 540 -21.88 7.67 43.88
N PRO A 541 -23.04 8.28 44.21
CA PRO A 541 -23.69 9.25 43.33
C PRO A 541 -22.78 10.42 42.92
N ALA A 542 -21.87 10.84 43.80
CA ALA A 542 -20.95 11.95 43.53
C ALA A 542 -19.97 11.67 42.37
N PHE A 543 -19.76 10.39 42.02
CA PHE A 543 -18.96 10.05 40.84
C PHE A 543 -19.63 10.51 39.54
N THR A 544 -20.97 10.42 39.46
CA THR A 544 -21.72 10.91 38.28
C THR A 544 -21.61 12.43 38.14
N ASP A 545 -21.66 13.14 39.28
CA ASP A 545 -21.48 14.60 39.32
C ASP A 545 -20.05 14.99 38.91
N GLU A 546 -19.04 14.22 39.30
CA GLU A 546 -17.66 14.42 38.88
C GLU A 546 -17.47 14.19 37.38
N LEU A 547 -18.05 13.13 36.81
CA LEU A 547 -18.03 12.92 35.35
C LEU A 547 -18.64 14.11 34.61
N THR A 548 -19.67 14.74 35.18
CA THR A 548 -20.29 15.94 34.61
C THR A 548 -19.38 17.15 34.74
N ALA A 549 -18.77 17.38 35.90
CA ALA A 549 -17.98 18.58 36.19
C ALA A 549 -16.54 18.56 35.63
N ALA A 550 -15.87 17.41 35.69
CA ALA A 550 -14.46 17.26 35.34
C ALA A 550 -14.23 16.74 33.91
N HIS A 551 -15.20 15.99 33.36
CA HIS A 551 -15.10 15.39 32.02
C HIS A 551 -16.14 15.95 31.02
N ASP A 552 -16.96 16.92 31.44
CA ASP A 552 -18.03 17.55 30.66
C ASP A 552 -19.02 16.55 30.06
N LEU A 553 -19.28 15.42 30.74
CA LEU A 553 -20.35 14.50 30.33
C LEU A 553 -21.70 15.15 30.64
N GLU A 554 -22.57 15.23 29.64
CA GLU A 554 -23.96 15.62 29.91
C GLU A 554 -24.62 14.58 30.83
N PRO A 555 -25.61 14.94 31.66
CA PRO A 555 -26.18 14.04 32.67
C PRO A 555 -26.62 12.68 32.12
N ALA A 556 -27.21 12.65 30.91
CA ALA A 556 -27.59 11.40 30.25
C ALA A 556 -26.38 10.54 29.84
N ALA A 557 -25.29 11.16 29.38
CA ALA A 557 -24.05 10.45 29.03
C ALA A 557 -23.32 9.92 30.28
N ALA A 558 -23.26 10.71 31.37
CA ALA A 558 -22.70 10.29 32.64
C ALA A 558 -23.47 9.10 33.24
N ALA A 559 -24.81 9.19 33.26
CA ALA A 559 -25.67 8.11 33.72
C ALA A 559 -25.51 6.84 32.88
N GLU A 560 -25.42 6.97 31.55
CA GLU A 560 -25.23 5.82 30.67
C GLU A 560 -23.86 5.16 30.86
N LEU A 561 -22.78 5.94 30.98
CA LEU A 561 -21.45 5.40 31.28
C LEU A 561 -21.47 4.62 32.60
N VAL A 562 -22.02 5.20 33.68
CA VAL A 562 -22.12 4.51 34.97
C VAL A 562 -22.97 3.24 34.87
N ARG A 563 -24.08 3.28 34.13
CA ARG A 563 -24.93 2.10 33.89
C ARG A 563 -24.17 0.98 33.20
N VAL A 564 -23.47 1.30 32.10
CA VAL A 564 -22.68 0.33 31.33
C VAL A 564 -21.56 -0.27 32.17
N LEU A 565 -20.84 0.55 32.95
CA LEU A 565 -19.78 0.06 33.84
C LEU A 565 -20.30 -0.82 34.97
N ARG A 566 -21.49 -0.52 35.52
CA ARG A 566 -22.16 -1.39 36.50
C ARG A 566 -22.58 -2.72 35.89
N GLU A 567 -23.14 -2.69 34.68
CA GLU A 567 -23.51 -3.88 33.91
C GLU A 567 -22.28 -4.76 33.62
N GLU A 568 -21.19 -4.15 33.14
CA GLU A 568 -19.92 -4.83 32.90
C GLU A 568 -19.40 -5.50 34.19
N ARG A 569 -19.34 -4.76 35.30
CA ARG A 569 -18.90 -5.31 36.59
C ARG A 569 -19.80 -6.44 37.08
N ALA A 570 -21.11 -6.35 36.83
CA ALA A 570 -22.07 -7.40 37.20
C ALA A 570 -21.89 -8.67 36.37
N VAL A 571 -21.65 -8.53 35.06
CA VAL A 571 -21.41 -9.67 34.14
C VAL A 571 -20.08 -10.35 34.45
N LEU A 572 -19.02 -9.56 34.69
CA LEU A 572 -17.69 -10.09 35.03
C LEU A 572 -17.65 -10.70 36.44
N GLY A 573 -18.50 -10.25 37.37
CA GLY A 573 -18.52 -10.73 38.75
C GLY A 573 -17.25 -10.41 39.56
N VAL A 574 -16.34 -9.60 39.00
CA VAL A 574 -15.08 -9.15 39.60
C VAL A 574 -14.94 -7.63 39.39
N ALA A 575 -13.91 -7.02 39.99
CA ALA A 575 -13.58 -5.62 39.74
C ALA A 575 -13.36 -5.37 38.23
N LEU A 576 -13.65 -4.15 37.77
CA LEU A 576 -13.44 -3.79 36.37
C LEU A 576 -11.95 -3.92 35.97
N PRO A 577 -11.64 -4.19 34.70
CA PRO A 577 -10.28 -4.04 34.20
C PRO A 577 -9.86 -2.56 34.25
N HIS A 578 -8.67 -2.28 34.77
CA HIS A 578 -8.13 -0.92 34.91
C HIS A 578 -6.60 -0.96 35.03
N ARG A 579 -5.96 0.18 35.31
CA ARG A 579 -4.49 0.33 35.34
C ARG A 579 -3.73 -0.70 36.20
N ARG A 580 -4.34 -1.21 37.27
CA ARG A 580 -3.76 -2.17 38.23
C ARG A 580 -4.53 -3.50 38.31
N HIS A 581 -5.43 -3.75 37.35
CA HIS A 581 -6.24 -4.97 37.32
C HIS A 581 -6.52 -5.42 35.88
N LEU A 582 -6.03 -6.60 35.53
CA LEU A 582 -6.30 -7.28 34.26
C LEU A 582 -7.38 -8.34 34.47
N VAL A 583 -8.32 -8.41 33.53
CA VAL A 583 -9.39 -9.42 33.56
C VAL A 583 -9.24 -10.35 32.35
N ILE A 584 -9.28 -11.65 32.62
CA ILE A 584 -9.31 -12.73 31.63
C ILE A 584 -10.74 -13.24 31.56
N GLU A 585 -11.46 -12.93 30.49
CA GLU A 585 -12.81 -13.45 30.24
C GLU A 585 -12.75 -14.63 29.28
N GLU A 586 -13.25 -15.78 29.71
CA GLU A 586 -13.45 -16.97 28.88
C GLU A 586 -14.93 -17.06 28.48
N THR A 587 -15.23 -16.92 27.20
CA THR A 587 -16.59 -17.00 26.67
C THR A 587 -16.89 -18.42 26.19
N ALA A 588 -18.08 -18.92 26.50
CA ALA A 588 -18.54 -20.18 25.93
C ALA A 588 -18.73 -20.03 24.40
N GLY A 589 -18.03 -20.85 23.60
CA GLY A 589 -18.16 -20.85 22.14
C GLY A 589 -19.60 -21.11 21.67
N ARG A 590 -19.91 -20.77 20.42
CA ARG A 590 -21.27 -20.89 19.87
C ARG A 590 -21.75 -22.34 19.84
N ALA A 591 -23.02 -22.56 20.17
CA ALA A 591 -23.66 -23.87 20.04
C ALA A 591 -23.62 -24.34 18.57
N GLY A 592 -22.87 -25.40 18.30
CA GLY A 592 -22.71 -25.99 16.96
C GLY A 592 -21.28 -25.99 16.42
N GLU A 593 -20.35 -25.24 17.03
CA GLU A 593 -18.91 -25.41 16.80
C GLU A 593 -18.43 -26.66 17.54
N ALA A 594 -17.50 -27.42 16.92
CA ALA A 594 -16.90 -28.59 17.56
C ALA A 594 -16.39 -28.22 18.97
N PRO A 595 -16.50 -29.10 19.98
CA PRO A 595 -16.19 -28.82 21.40
C PRO A 595 -14.71 -28.52 21.71
N GLU A 596 -13.92 -28.07 20.73
CA GLU A 596 -12.47 -28.11 20.73
C GLU A 596 -11.78 -26.73 20.84
N ARG A 597 -12.48 -25.59 20.85
CA ARG A 597 -11.82 -24.27 20.98
C ARG A 597 -12.65 -23.27 21.78
N ARG A 598 -11.99 -22.49 22.65
CA ARG A 598 -12.57 -21.49 23.54
C ARG A 598 -12.00 -20.11 23.21
N GLU A 599 -12.86 -19.10 23.20
CA GLU A 599 -12.45 -17.71 23.04
C GLU A 599 -12.12 -17.13 24.42
N VAL A 600 -10.92 -16.59 24.55
CA VAL A 600 -10.44 -15.95 25.79
C VAL A 600 -10.00 -14.53 25.49
N VAL A 601 -10.59 -13.57 26.18
CA VAL A 601 -10.33 -12.13 26.02
C VAL A 601 -9.55 -11.62 27.23
N LEU A 602 -8.38 -11.04 26.98
CA LEU A 602 -7.52 -10.38 27.96
C LEU A 602 -7.78 -8.88 27.92
N PHE A 603 -8.48 -8.34 28.91
CA PHE A 603 -8.73 -6.90 29.03
C PHE A 603 -7.55 -6.18 29.68
N THR A 604 -6.78 -5.45 28.89
CA THR A 604 -5.54 -4.79 29.33
C THR A 604 -5.66 -3.27 29.42
N PHE A 605 -6.39 -2.64 28.49
CA PHE A 605 -6.44 -1.17 28.31
C PHE A 605 -5.06 -0.52 28.12
N TRP A 606 -4.10 -1.23 27.52
CA TRP A 606 -2.74 -0.72 27.29
C TRP A 606 -2.57 0.02 25.95
N GLY A 607 -3.53 -0.07 25.03
CA GLY A 607 -3.44 0.50 23.68
C GLY A 607 -3.02 -0.52 22.63
N GLY A 608 -3.48 -0.36 21.38
CA GLY A 608 -3.20 -1.32 20.30
C GLY A 608 -1.72 -1.44 19.96
N THR A 609 -0.96 -0.35 20.13
CA THR A 609 0.50 -0.30 20.00
C THR A 609 1.26 -1.17 21.02
N VAL A 610 0.58 -1.59 22.10
CA VAL A 610 1.10 -2.48 23.15
C VAL A 610 0.44 -3.86 23.07
N ASN A 611 -0.87 -3.93 22.80
CA ASN A 611 -1.63 -5.16 22.73
C ASN A 611 -1.28 -6.02 21.51
N ARG A 612 -0.97 -5.40 20.37
CA ARG A 612 -0.55 -6.13 19.16
C ARG A 612 0.77 -6.90 19.36
N PRO A 613 1.87 -6.30 19.86
CA PRO A 613 3.07 -7.06 20.17
C PRO A 613 2.85 -8.07 21.32
N LEU A 614 1.98 -7.77 22.30
CA LEU A 614 1.59 -8.75 23.32
C LEU A 614 0.93 -10.00 22.69
N ALA A 615 -0.03 -9.83 21.79
CA ALA A 615 -0.72 -10.93 21.11
C ALA A 615 0.25 -11.79 20.30
N LEU A 616 1.17 -11.15 19.57
CA LEU A 616 2.22 -11.86 18.82
C LEU A 616 3.17 -12.63 19.74
N ALA A 617 3.59 -12.05 20.86
CA ALA A 617 4.47 -12.70 21.82
C ALA A 617 3.79 -13.89 22.52
N LEU A 618 2.53 -13.74 22.95
CA LEU A 618 1.73 -14.85 23.51
C LEU A 618 1.55 -15.97 22.49
N GLY A 619 1.28 -15.61 21.24
CA GLY A 619 1.15 -16.56 20.15
C GLY A 619 2.44 -17.32 19.84
N ALA A 620 3.60 -16.66 19.92
CA ALA A 620 4.91 -17.29 19.73
C ALA A 620 5.27 -18.21 20.90
N LEU A 621 5.02 -17.76 22.13
CA LEU A 621 5.25 -18.55 23.35
C LEU A 621 4.41 -19.83 23.37
N TRP A 622 3.15 -19.72 22.93
CA TRP A 622 2.28 -20.88 22.77
C TRP A 622 2.81 -21.88 21.75
N GLU A 623 3.23 -21.40 20.58
CA GLU A 623 3.77 -22.26 19.52
C GLU A 623 5.08 -22.95 19.93
N GLU A 624 5.94 -22.28 20.69
CA GLU A 624 7.15 -22.86 21.29
C GLU A 624 6.83 -24.01 22.26
N ARG A 625 5.76 -23.89 23.06
CA ARG A 625 5.35 -24.88 24.06
C ARG A 625 4.60 -26.06 23.47
N GLU A 626 3.64 -25.77 22.59
CA GLU A 626 2.63 -26.72 22.13
C GLU A 626 2.87 -27.21 20.70
N GLY A 627 3.82 -26.61 19.97
CA GLY A 627 4.14 -26.97 18.58
C GLY A 627 3.03 -26.64 17.57
N VAL A 628 2.02 -25.86 17.96
CA VAL A 628 0.88 -25.47 17.12
C VAL A 628 0.64 -23.97 17.18
N PRO A 629 0.25 -23.32 16.07
CA PRO A 629 0.00 -21.89 16.06
C PRO A 629 -1.27 -21.54 16.85
N LEU A 630 -1.19 -20.48 17.65
CA LEU A 630 -2.33 -19.88 18.34
C LEU A 630 -2.99 -18.80 17.48
N GLU A 631 -4.31 -18.85 17.31
CA GLU A 631 -5.06 -17.74 16.71
C GLU A 631 -5.20 -16.59 17.72
N THR A 632 -4.84 -15.39 17.30
CA THR A 632 -4.81 -14.20 18.16
C THR A 632 -5.34 -12.97 17.42
N LEU A 633 -6.17 -12.18 18.08
CA LEU A 633 -6.59 -10.84 17.63
C LEU A 633 -6.29 -9.81 18.73
N ALA A 634 -6.09 -8.55 18.34
CA ALA A 634 -5.86 -7.46 19.29
C ALA A 634 -6.54 -6.17 18.83
N ASP A 635 -7.10 -5.42 19.78
CA ASP A 635 -7.57 -4.05 19.63
C ASP A 635 -6.92 -3.13 20.69
N ASP A 636 -7.44 -1.91 20.81
CA ASP A 636 -6.91 -0.90 21.73
C ASP A 636 -7.03 -1.26 23.21
N ASP A 637 -7.97 -2.12 23.58
CA ASP A 637 -8.31 -2.41 24.97
C ASP A 637 -8.07 -3.88 25.36
N ALA A 638 -8.02 -4.79 24.39
CA ALA A 638 -7.94 -6.22 24.67
C ALA A 638 -7.15 -7.04 23.64
N VAL A 639 -6.76 -8.24 24.07
CA VAL A 639 -6.20 -9.32 23.23
C VAL A 639 -7.14 -10.52 23.31
N LEU A 640 -7.59 -11.03 22.17
CA LEU A 640 -8.37 -12.27 22.08
C LEU A 640 -7.45 -13.42 21.66
N LEU A 641 -7.54 -14.53 22.40
CA LEU A 641 -6.87 -15.79 22.15
C LEU A 641 -7.90 -16.89 21.91
N VAL A 642 -7.64 -17.78 20.96
CA VAL A 642 -8.49 -18.96 20.73
C VAL A 642 -7.76 -20.19 21.23
N LEU A 643 -8.09 -20.62 22.44
CA LEU A 643 -7.36 -21.66 23.16
C LEU A 643 -8.06 -23.02 23.07
N PRO A 644 -7.32 -24.14 23.00
CA PRO A 644 -7.91 -25.47 23.10
C PRO A 644 -8.47 -25.76 24.52
N PRO A 645 -9.24 -26.85 24.71
CA PRO A 645 -9.77 -27.23 25.99
C PRO A 645 -8.62 -27.62 26.93
N GLY A 646 -8.69 -27.21 28.20
CA GLY A 646 -7.65 -27.49 29.20
C GLY A 646 -6.50 -26.47 29.24
N ALA A 647 -6.28 -25.68 28.19
CA ALA A 647 -5.30 -24.59 28.19
C ALA A 647 -5.69 -23.45 29.14
N ASP A 648 -4.73 -22.90 29.90
CA ASP A 648 -4.95 -21.76 30.80
C ASP A 648 -4.25 -20.50 30.27
N ALA A 649 -5.06 -19.48 29.94
CA ALA A 649 -4.55 -18.19 29.50
C ALA A 649 -3.76 -17.46 30.59
N ARG A 650 -4.09 -17.68 31.87
CA ARG A 650 -3.37 -17.08 33.01
C ARG A 650 -1.97 -17.65 33.13
N GLU A 651 -1.83 -18.96 32.95
CA GLU A 651 -0.53 -19.62 32.93
C GLU A 651 0.32 -19.14 31.73
N LEU A 652 -0.29 -19.06 30.54
CA LEU A 652 0.38 -18.55 29.35
C LEU A 652 0.87 -17.10 29.54
N LEU A 653 0.02 -16.23 30.07
CA LEU A 653 0.36 -14.84 30.37
C LEU A 653 1.43 -14.73 31.45
N GLY A 654 1.31 -15.49 32.53
CA GLY A 654 2.25 -15.48 33.66
C GLY A 654 3.64 -16.01 33.31
N ALA A 655 3.76 -16.79 32.24
CA ALA A 655 5.02 -17.32 31.79
C ALA A 655 5.69 -16.52 30.66
N LEU A 656 5.07 -15.41 30.23
CA LEU A 656 5.66 -14.47 29.31
C LEU A 656 6.63 -13.54 30.06
N GLU A 657 7.93 -13.82 29.94
CA GLU A 657 8.97 -12.99 30.54
C GLU A 657 9.17 -11.67 29.77
N PRO A 658 9.28 -10.51 30.45
CA PRO A 658 9.45 -9.20 29.79
C PRO A 658 10.68 -9.14 28.88
N GLU A 659 11.78 -9.76 29.28
CA GLU A 659 13.04 -9.76 28.56
C GLU A 659 12.97 -10.63 27.29
N ARG A 660 12.09 -11.64 27.26
CA ARG A 660 11.90 -12.54 26.11
C ARG A 660 10.98 -11.97 25.02
N CYS A 661 10.32 -10.83 25.22
CA CYS A 661 9.38 -10.29 24.23
C CYS A 661 10.00 -10.09 22.83
N GLU A 662 11.22 -9.55 22.74
CA GLU A 662 11.88 -9.35 21.45
C GLU A 662 12.25 -10.66 20.76
N GLU A 663 12.69 -11.67 21.52
CA GLU A 663 12.98 -13.02 21.02
C GLU A 663 11.72 -13.68 20.46
N LEU A 664 10.62 -13.63 21.20
CA LEU A 664 9.33 -14.20 20.79
C LEU A 664 8.73 -13.48 19.58
N LEU A 665 8.85 -12.15 19.52
CA LEU A 665 8.48 -11.38 18.34
C LEU A 665 9.35 -11.79 17.15
N ARG A 666 10.65 -12.05 17.33
CA ARG A 666 11.56 -12.57 16.30
C ARG A 666 11.05 -13.86 15.67
N ALA A 667 10.56 -14.79 16.47
CA ALA A 667 10.08 -16.08 15.99
C ALA A 667 8.84 -16.00 15.07
N ARG A 668 7.95 -15.02 15.30
CA ARG A 668 6.61 -14.99 14.67
C ARG A 668 6.32 -13.76 13.79
N LEU A 669 7.04 -12.65 13.96
CA LEU A 669 6.71 -11.43 13.25
C LEU A 669 6.96 -11.56 11.74
N GLU A 670 8.07 -12.16 11.29
CA GLU A 670 8.41 -12.29 9.86
C GLU A 670 7.40 -13.11 9.07
N SER A 671 6.75 -14.09 9.70
CA SER A 671 5.70 -14.92 9.09
C SER A 671 4.32 -14.26 9.14
N SER A 672 4.16 -13.12 9.81
CA SER A 672 2.89 -12.42 9.93
C SER A 672 2.54 -11.60 8.68
N GLY A 673 1.23 -11.48 8.40
CA GLY A 673 0.73 -10.58 7.35
C GLY A 673 1.09 -9.10 7.59
N PHE A 674 1.27 -8.71 8.86
CA PHE A 674 1.69 -7.38 9.27
C PHE A 674 3.10 -7.06 8.77
N PHE A 675 4.08 -7.93 9.04
CA PHE A 675 5.45 -7.75 8.56
C PHE A 675 5.52 -7.77 7.03
N GLY A 676 4.84 -8.72 6.37
CA GLY A 676 4.78 -8.77 4.91
C GLY A 676 4.21 -7.49 4.28
N ALA A 677 3.23 -6.84 4.93
CA ALA A 677 2.71 -5.55 4.51
C ALA A 677 3.73 -4.42 4.66
N HIS A 678 4.42 -4.31 5.80
CA HIS A 678 5.47 -3.31 6.01
C HIS A 678 6.69 -3.54 5.10
N PHE A 679 7.11 -4.79 4.89
CA PHE A 679 8.19 -5.14 3.96
C PHE A 679 7.87 -4.65 2.54
N ARG A 680 6.66 -4.92 2.05
CA ARG A 680 6.22 -4.42 0.73
C ARG A 680 6.30 -2.89 0.66
N GLN A 681 5.82 -2.18 1.68
CA GLN A 681 5.85 -0.73 1.72
C GLN A 681 7.29 -0.19 1.73
N ASN A 682 8.17 -0.79 2.53
CA ASN A 682 9.59 -0.42 2.65
C ASN A 682 10.33 -0.70 1.32
N ALA A 683 10.15 -1.88 0.73
CA ALA A 683 10.73 -2.25 -0.56
C ALA A 683 10.23 -1.34 -1.71
N GLN A 684 8.96 -0.92 -1.65
CA GLN A 684 8.40 0.03 -2.60
C GLN A 684 8.98 1.45 -2.43
N ARG A 685 9.15 1.93 -1.18
CA ARG A 685 9.79 3.23 -0.86
C ARG A 685 11.26 3.24 -1.30
N ALA A 686 11.97 2.14 -1.10
CA ALA A 686 13.35 1.94 -1.54
C ALA A 686 13.52 1.71 -3.06
N LEU A 687 12.44 1.71 -3.85
CA LEU A 687 12.45 1.55 -5.32
C LEU A 687 13.02 0.21 -5.82
N LEU A 688 12.89 -0.83 -5.01
CA LEU A 688 13.31 -2.19 -5.35
C LEU A 688 12.26 -2.93 -6.18
N LEU A 689 10.97 -2.67 -5.92
CA LEU A 689 9.88 -3.32 -6.64
C LEU A 689 9.64 -2.69 -8.03
N PRO A 690 9.35 -3.50 -9.06
CA PRO A 690 9.03 -3.00 -10.40
C PRO A 690 7.73 -2.20 -10.40
N ARG A 691 7.73 -1.03 -11.04
CA ARG A 691 6.55 -0.18 -11.24
C ARG A 691 6.03 -0.26 -12.67
N ALA A 692 4.72 -0.20 -12.82
CA ALA A 692 4.04 -0.14 -14.11
C ALA A 692 4.42 1.11 -14.94
N LEU A 693 4.16 1.03 -16.25
CA LEU A 693 4.38 2.12 -17.21
C LEU A 693 3.52 3.36 -16.86
N PRO A 694 3.91 4.57 -17.29
CA PRO A 694 3.10 5.78 -17.10
C PRO A 694 1.66 5.58 -17.55
N GLY A 695 0.70 5.92 -16.69
CA GLY A 695 -0.74 5.75 -16.96
C GLY A 695 -1.31 4.37 -16.59
N ARG A 696 -0.49 3.41 -16.18
CA ARG A 696 -0.94 2.10 -15.65
C ARG A 696 -0.41 1.91 -14.23
N ARG A 697 -1.23 1.38 -13.33
CA ARG A 697 -0.83 1.00 -11.96
C ARG A 697 -0.47 -0.47 -11.94
N THR A 698 0.45 -0.88 -11.06
CA THR A 698 0.66 -2.29 -10.76
C THR A 698 -0.46 -2.72 -9.81
N PRO A 699 -1.31 -3.71 -10.14
CA PRO A 699 -2.33 -4.22 -9.21
C PRO A 699 -1.70 -4.63 -7.87
N LEU A 700 -2.41 -4.44 -6.74
CA LEU A 700 -1.80 -4.68 -5.43
C LEU A 700 -1.37 -6.14 -5.27
N TRP A 701 -2.12 -7.09 -5.82
CA TRP A 701 -1.75 -8.52 -5.81
C TRP A 701 -0.42 -8.79 -6.53
N VAL A 702 -0.13 -8.12 -7.67
CA VAL A 702 1.16 -8.23 -8.37
C VAL A 702 2.27 -7.64 -7.50
N SER A 703 2.01 -6.52 -6.84
CA SER A 703 2.95 -5.91 -5.90
C SER A 703 3.21 -6.82 -4.69
N ARG A 704 2.17 -7.43 -4.11
CA ARG A 704 2.24 -8.45 -3.04
C ARG A 704 3.09 -9.65 -3.50
N GLN A 705 2.86 -10.17 -4.71
CA GLN A 705 3.62 -11.29 -5.25
C GLN A 705 5.11 -10.96 -5.48
N ASN A 706 5.42 -9.78 -6.05
CA ASN A 706 6.79 -9.35 -6.25
C ASN A 706 7.52 -9.11 -4.92
N ALA A 707 6.84 -8.52 -3.93
CA ALA A 707 7.40 -8.34 -2.59
C ALA A 707 7.65 -9.67 -1.89
N LYS A 708 6.72 -10.64 -2.01
CA LYS A 708 6.89 -11.99 -1.47
C LYS A 708 8.11 -12.69 -2.07
N ARG A 709 8.26 -12.66 -3.40
CA ARG A 709 9.44 -13.21 -4.09
C ARG A 709 10.75 -12.57 -3.64
N LEU A 710 10.76 -11.24 -3.49
CA LEU A 710 11.94 -10.54 -2.99
C LEU A 710 12.26 -10.95 -1.55
N LEU A 711 11.26 -11.03 -0.66
CA LEU A 711 11.44 -11.47 0.72
C LEU A 711 11.99 -12.91 0.78
N GLU A 712 11.42 -13.84 0.00
CA GLU A 712 11.90 -15.23 -0.10
C GLU A 712 13.35 -15.30 -0.59
N ALA A 713 13.74 -14.45 -1.54
CA ALA A 713 15.10 -14.40 -2.07
C ALA A 713 16.11 -13.84 -1.05
N VAL A 714 15.70 -12.89 -0.20
CA VAL A 714 16.59 -12.24 0.78
C VAL A 714 16.45 -12.80 2.20
N ALA A 715 15.53 -13.72 2.46
CA ALA A 715 15.26 -14.24 3.81
C ALA A 715 16.46 -14.93 4.46
N ARG A 716 17.46 -15.35 3.69
CA ARG A 716 18.71 -15.95 4.21
C ARG A 716 19.77 -14.90 4.60
N HIS A 717 19.50 -13.64 4.35
CA HIS A 717 20.39 -12.52 4.58
C HIS A 717 19.83 -11.63 5.69
N ASP A 718 20.17 -11.98 6.94
CA ASP A 718 19.62 -11.34 8.15
C ASP A 718 19.92 -9.84 8.23
N ASP A 719 20.97 -9.38 7.58
CA ASP A 719 21.41 -7.99 7.53
C ASP A 719 20.84 -7.20 6.34
N PHE A 720 19.97 -7.82 5.50
CA PHE A 720 19.42 -7.15 4.32
C PHE A 720 18.67 -5.85 4.69
N PRO A 721 19.02 -4.67 4.13
CA PRO A 721 18.56 -3.39 4.65
C PRO A 721 17.06 -3.23 4.77
N ILE A 722 16.27 -3.80 3.85
CA ILE A 722 14.81 -3.67 3.89
C ILE A 722 14.18 -4.65 4.89
N VAL A 723 14.80 -5.79 5.15
CA VAL A 723 14.39 -6.68 6.24
C VAL A 723 14.66 -5.98 7.57
N LEU A 724 15.88 -5.45 7.75
CA LEU A 724 16.24 -4.64 8.93
C LEU A 724 15.32 -3.43 9.13
N GLU A 725 14.99 -2.71 8.06
CA GLU A 725 14.07 -1.58 8.12
C GLU A 725 12.64 -2.00 8.48
N THR A 726 12.22 -3.19 8.05
CA THR A 726 10.90 -3.72 8.39
C THR A 726 10.84 -4.09 9.86
N TRP A 727 11.86 -4.76 10.37
CA TRP A 727 12.06 -4.95 11.80
C TRP A 727 12.02 -3.63 12.58
N ARG A 728 12.82 -2.66 12.18
CA ARG A 728 12.85 -1.33 12.81
C ARG A 728 11.49 -0.65 12.77
N THR A 729 10.79 -0.68 11.63
CA THR A 729 9.45 -0.10 11.48
C THR A 729 8.48 -0.74 12.47
N CYS A 730 8.39 -2.06 12.50
CA CYS A 730 7.48 -2.75 13.41
C CYS A 730 7.83 -2.49 14.89
N LEU A 731 9.09 -2.67 15.28
CA LEU A 731 9.50 -2.60 16.68
C LEU A 731 9.57 -1.17 17.23
N ALA A 732 9.91 -0.17 16.41
CA ALA A 732 10.19 1.19 16.87
C ALA A 732 9.13 2.23 16.45
N ASP A 733 8.46 2.04 15.31
CA ASP A 733 7.44 3.00 14.82
C ASP A 733 6.02 2.53 15.17
N GLU A 734 5.74 1.22 15.07
CA GLU A 734 4.39 0.66 15.27
C GLU A 734 4.15 0.16 16.70
N PHE A 735 5.19 -0.31 17.40
CA PHE A 735 5.09 -0.87 18.74
C PHE A 735 5.67 0.03 19.83
N GLU A 736 5.05 -0.01 21.02
CA GLU A 736 5.59 0.61 22.25
C GLU A 736 6.15 -0.47 23.19
N LEU A 737 7.22 -1.15 22.77
CA LEU A 737 7.77 -2.33 23.47
C LEU A 737 8.28 -2.06 24.89
N GLU A 738 8.85 -0.87 25.14
CA GLU A 738 9.25 -0.51 26.49
C GLU A 738 8.05 -0.42 27.44
N VAL A 739 6.92 0.09 26.95
CA VAL A 739 5.68 0.11 27.74
C VAL A 739 5.22 -1.32 27.99
N LEU A 740 5.23 -2.20 26.98
CA LEU A 740 4.88 -3.61 27.15
C LEU A 740 5.75 -4.28 28.22
N ARG A 741 7.07 -4.10 28.16
CA ARG A 741 8.03 -4.63 29.13
C ARG A 741 7.74 -4.13 30.55
N GLU A 742 7.49 -2.85 30.70
CA GLU A 742 7.06 -2.28 31.99
C GLU A 742 5.79 -2.95 32.50
N ARG A 743 4.74 -3.08 31.66
CA ARG A 743 3.49 -3.73 32.05
C ARG A 743 3.71 -5.18 32.51
N LEU A 744 4.54 -5.93 31.80
CA LEU A 744 4.86 -7.32 32.16
C LEU A 744 5.69 -7.42 33.44
N ARG A 745 6.61 -6.47 33.71
CA ARG A 745 7.34 -6.42 34.98
C ARG A 745 6.41 -6.11 36.15
N GLU A 746 5.51 -5.16 35.99
CA GLU A 746 4.49 -4.85 36.99
C GLU A 746 3.56 -6.05 37.25
N LEU A 747 3.22 -6.80 36.19
CA LEU A 747 2.45 -8.04 36.30
C LEU A 747 3.22 -9.12 37.09
N ALA A 748 4.49 -9.34 36.76
CA ALA A 748 5.35 -10.32 37.44
C ALA A 748 5.62 -9.93 38.92
N ALA A 749 5.71 -8.63 39.22
CA ALA A 749 5.84 -8.11 40.57
C ALA A 749 4.53 -8.18 41.39
N GLY A 750 3.40 -8.51 40.75
CA GLY A 750 2.08 -8.55 41.40
C GLY A 750 1.45 -7.18 41.61
N GLU A 751 1.98 -6.13 40.99
CA GLU A 751 1.40 -4.77 41.02
C GLU A 751 0.13 -4.68 40.17
N ILE A 752 0.05 -5.49 39.09
CA ILE A 752 -1.17 -5.69 38.32
C ILE A 752 -1.83 -6.99 38.77
N ARG A 753 -3.02 -6.88 39.38
CA ARG A 753 -3.82 -8.05 39.77
C ARG A 753 -4.43 -8.71 38.53
N VAL A 754 -4.57 -10.03 38.53
CA VAL A 754 -5.25 -10.78 37.46
C VAL A 754 -6.45 -11.54 38.01
N SER A 755 -7.62 -11.36 37.39
CA SER A 755 -8.83 -12.15 37.66
C SER A 755 -9.24 -12.94 36.42
N SER A 756 -9.79 -14.14 36.61
CA SER A 756 -10.33 -14.97 35.53
C SER A 756 -11.81 -15.20 35.75
N VAL A 757 -12.62 -14.97 34.71
CA VAL A 757 -14.07 -15.13 34.73
C VAL A 757 -14.52 -15.97 33.54
N ARG A 758 -15.55 -16.79 33.74
CA ARG A 758 -16.26 -17.50 32.67
C ARG A 758 -17.63 -16.89 32.47
N THR A 759 -17.93 -16.50 31.24
CA THR A 759 -19.22 -15.90 30.86
C THR A 759 -19.94 -16.79 29.85
N SER A 760 -21.27 -16.86 29.96
CA SER A 760 -22.11 -17.62 29.02
C SER A 760 -22.29 -16.90 27.68
N ARG A 761 -22.06 -15.59 27.66
CA ARG A 761 -22.06 -14.71 26.49
C ARG A 761 -20.96 -13.65 26.68
N PRO A 762 -20.35 -13.15 25.59
CA PRO A 762 -19.36 -12.08 25.70
C PRO A 762 -19.89 -10.87 26.47
N SER A 763 -19.07 -10.32 27.37
CA SER A 763 -19.39 -9.08 28.07
C SER A 763 -19.56 -7.90 27.11
N PRO A 764 -20.21 -6.79 27.53
CA PRO A 764 -20.26 -5.56 26.75
C PRO A 764 -18.89 -5.08 26.25
N PHE A 765 -17.81 -5.27 27.01
CA PHE A 765 -16.45 -4.96 26.55
C PHE A 765 -15.93 -5.96 25.49
N ALA A 766 -16.17 -7.27 25.65
CA ALA A 766 -15.72 -8.30 24.71
C ALA A 766 -16.51 -8.35 23.39
N ALA A 767 -17.78 -7.96 23.40
CA ALA A 767 -18.71 -8.15 22.27
C ALA A 767 -18.19 -7.57 20.94
N GLY A 768 -17.49 -6.44 20.98
CA GLY A 768 -16.90 -5.82 19.80
C GLY A 768 -15.83 -6.68 19.11
N LEU A 769 -14.92 -7.24 19.90
CA LEU A 769 -13.77 -8.02 19.41
C LEU A 769 -14.19 -9.42 18.95
N VAL A 770 -15.11 -10.06 19.68
CA VAL A 770 -15.71 -11.35 19.27
C VAL A 770 -16.48 -11.21 17.95
N ARG A 771 -17.24 -10.12 17.77
CA ARG A 771 -17.92 -9.83 16.50
C ARG A 771 -16.93 -9.57 15.36
N GLN A 772 -15.81 -8.90 15.64
CA GLN A 772 -14.76 -8.70 14.63
C GLN A 772 -14.21 -10.05 14.15
N ARG A 773 -13.84 -10.95 15.07
CA ARG A 773 -13.38 -12.30 14.73
C ARG A 773 -14.43 -13.06 13.90
N THR A 774 -15.70 -13.00 14.32
CA THR A 774 -16.81 -13.64 13.57
C THR A 774 -16.86 -13.13 12.13
N ASN A 775 -16.71 -11.82 11.92
CA ASN A 775 -16.68 -11.24 10.59
C ASN A 775 -15.44 -11.71 9.80
N GLU A 776 -14.25 -11.73 10.40
CA GLU A 776 -13.02 -12.20 9.74
C GLU A 776 -13.18 -13.63 9.22
N LEU A 777 -13.71 -14.54 10.05
CA LEU A 777 -13.99 -15.92 9.64
C LEU A 777 -15.04 -16.02 8.52
N MET A 778 -16.10 -15.21 8.57
CA MET A 778 -17.15 -15.18 7.53
C MET A 778 -16.65 -14.66 6.17
N TYR A 779 -15.56 -13.89 6.15
CA TYR A 779 -14.99 -13.32 4.92
C TYR A 779 -13.71 -14.01 4.45
N ASP A 780 -13.16 -14.95 5.23
CA ASP A 780 -11.96 -15.73 4.89
C ASP A 780 -12.27 -17.01 4.08
N ASP A 781 -13.55 -17.37 3.90
CA ASP A 781 -13.97 -18.63 3.23
C ASP A 781 -13.55 -18.76 1.74
N ASP A 782 -13.00 -17.71 1.12
CA ASP A 782 -12.43 -17.76 -0.24
C ASP A 782 -10.91 -17.47 -0.31
N ALA A 783 -10.24 -17.24 0.83
CA ALA A 783 -8.79 -17.14 0.89
C ALA A 783 -8.20 -18.53 1.16
N PRO A 784 -7.25 -19.03 0.36
CA PRO A 784 -6.60 -20.29 0.69
C PRO A 784 -5.96 -20.14 2.06
N GLU A 785 -6.37 -20.98 3.02
CA GLU A 785 -5.75 -21.06 4.35
C GLU A 785 -4.22 -20.93 4.22
N PRO A 786 -3.54 -20.26 5.17
CA PRO A 786 -2.10 -20.37 5.28
C PRO A 786 -1.81 -21.83 5.58
N ARG A 787 -1.64 -22.60 4.50
CA ARG A 787 -1.37 -24.03 4.56
C ARG A 787 -0.21 -24.16 5.53
N ARG A 788 -0.43 -24.90 6.63
CA ARG A 788 0.61 -25.74 7.22
C ARG A 788 1.45 -26.22 6.05
N SER A 789 2.77 -26.18 6.17
CA SER A 789 3.68 -26.76 5.19
C SER A 789 3.30 -28.22 4.92
N SER A 790 2.28 -28.44 4.09
CA SER A 790 1.99 -29.68 3.42
C SER A 790 3.00 -29.62 2.29
N THR A 791 4.17 -30.19 2.57
CA THR A 791 5.10 -30.70 1.57
C THR A 791 4.33 -31.29 0.36
N LEU A 792 3.20 -31.94 0.61
CA LEU A 792 2.45 -32.77 -0.34
C LEU A 792 1.62 -32.09 -1.47
N ARG A 793 1.79 -30.80 -1.79
CA ARG A 793 1.25 -30.24 -3.07
C ARG A 793 2.24 -29.40 -3.87
N GLY A 794 3.34 -28.99 -3.27
CA GLY A 794 4.53 -28.56 -4.02
C GLY A 794 5.20 -29.75 -4.69
N ASP A 795 5.14 -30.92 -4.04
CA ASP A 795 5.84 -32.13 -4.46
C ASP A 795 5.27 -32.76 -5.73
N LEU A 796 3.97 -32.65 -6.05
CA LEU A 796 3.40 -33.18 -7.30
C LEU A 796 3.71 -32.31 -8.54
N LEU A 797 3.74 -30.98 -8.40
CA LEU A 797 4.23 -30.10 -9.48
C LEU A 797 5.77 -30.09 -9.54
N ARG A 798 6.46 -30.30 -8.41
CA ARG A 798 7.91 -30.55 -8.37
C ARG A 798 8.24 -31.91 -8.97
N GLU A 799 7.49 -32.97 -8.78
CA GLU A 799 7.70 -34.28 -9.41
C GLU A 799 7.43 -34.21 -10.92
N ILE A 800 6.39 -33.46 -11.34
CA ILE A 800 6.06 -33.30 -12.76
C ILE A 800 7.01 -32.31 -13.48
N ALA A 801 7.61 -31.33 -12.77
CA ALA A 801 8.54 -30.34 -13.35
C ALA A 801 10.04 -30.61 -13.10
N LEU A 802 10.38 -31.47 -12.14
CA LEU A 802 11.75 -31.86 -11.81
C LEU A 802 12.12 -33.27 -12.28
N ASP A 803 11.24 -33.98 -12.98
CA ASP A 803 11.70 -35.14 -13.73
C ASP A 803 12.71 -34.65 -14.77
N ALA A 804 14.00 -34.93 -14.54
CA ALA A 804 15.11 -34.48 -15.38
C ALA A 804 14.96 -34.99 -16.82
N ALA A 805 14.13 -36.02 -17.03
CA ALA A 805 13.78 -36.61 -18.32
C ALA A 805 12.66 -35.85 -19.09
N GLY A 806 11.87 -34.98 -18.44
CA GLY A 806 10.68 -34.35 -19.04
C GLY A 806 10.85 -32.89 -19.49
N ARG A 807 12.05 -32.30 -19.36
CA ARG A 807 12.27 -30.88 -19.67
C ARG A 807 12.36 -30.66 -21.18
N PRO A 808 11.62 -29.69 -21.76
CA PRO A 808 11.73 -29.40 -23.18
C PRO A 808 13.11 -28.82 -23.49
N ALA A 809 13.87 -29.54 -24.32
CA ALA A 809 15.15 -29.07 -24.82
C ALA A 809 14.99 -27.78 -25.65
N ILE A 810 16.05 -26.96 -25.71
CA ILE A 810 16.07 -25.68 -26.43
C ILE A 810 16.92 -25.85 -27.71
N PRO A 811 16.51 -25.30 -28.87
CA PRO A 811 17.34 -25.31 -30.07
C PRO A 811 18.69 -24.63 -29.82
N ALA A 812 19.79 -25.23 -30.28
CA ALA A 812 21.14 -24.70 -30.09
C ALA A 812 21.29 -23.26 -30.62
N THR A 813 20.67 -22.95 -31.76
CA THR A 813 20.65 -21.60 -32.36
C THR A 813 20.04 -20.54 -31.45
N LEU A 814 19.02 -20.91 -30.66
CA LEU A 814 18.36 -20.02 -29.73
C LEU A 814 19.24 -19.78 -28.48
N VAL A 815 19.92 -20.83 -28.00
CA VAL A 815 20.93 -20.71 -26.94
C VAL A 815 22.09 -19.81 -27.38
N GLU A 816 22.62 -20.00 -28.58
CA GLU A 816 23.68 -19.16 -29.16
C GLU A 816 23.26 -17.71 -29.30
N ARG A 817 22.05 -17.46 -29.82
CA ARG A 817 21.50 -16.10 -29.95
C ARG A 817 21.27 -15.44 -28.59
N PHE A 818 20.82 -16.20 -27.60
CA PHE A 818 20.73 -15.74 -26.22
C PHE A 818 22.10 -15.38 -25.67
N ALA A 819 23.10 -16.26 -25.81
CA ALA A 819 24.47 -16.01 -25.36
C ALA A 819 25.05 -14.76 -26.04
N ALA A 820 24.95 -14.63 -27.37
CA ALA A 820 25.41 -13.43 -28.08
C ALA A 820 24.73 -12.15 -27.57
N LYS A 821 23.43 -12.21 -27.24
CA LYS A 821 22.72 -11.07 -26.64
C LYS A 821 23.19 -10.79 -25.23
N ALA A 822 23.25 -11.82 -24.39
CA ALA A 822 23.68 -11.75 -23.01
C ALA A 822 25.10 -11.20 -22.94
N GLN A 823 25.98 -11.60 -23.85
CA GLN A 823 27.38 -11.18 -23.94
C GLN A 823 27.60 -9.81 -24.61
N ARG A 824 26.51 -9.10 -24.97
CA ARG A 824 26.54 -7.80 -25.67
C ARG A 824 27.20 -7.82 -27.05
N LEU A 825 27.17 -8.97 -27.72
CA LEU A 825 27.76 -9.14 -29.06
C LEU A 825 26.77 -8.82 -30.19
N LEU A 826 25.46 -8.75 -29.92
CA LEU A 826 24.47 -8.36 -30.93
C LEU A 826 24.57 -6.87 -31.31
N PRO A 827 24.22 -6.49 -32.55
CA PRO A 827 24.24 -5.08 -32.99
C PRO A 827 23.43 -4.16 -32.07
N GLY A 828 24.04 -3.08 -31.62
CA GLY A 828 23.45 -2.06 -30.74
C GLY A 828 23.43 -2.41 -29.26
N TYR A 829 24.08 -3.50 -28.83
CA TYR A 829 24.18 -3.90 -27.42
C TYR A 829 25.58 -3.69 -26.83
N ALA A 830 26.60 -3.42 -27.64
CA ALA A 830 27.96 -3.23 -27.16
C ALA A 830 28.07 -2.01 -26.22
N PRO A 831 28.98 -2.03 -25.22
CA PRO A 831 29.21 -0.89 -24.33
C PRO A 831 29.55 0.41 -25.08
N GLY A 832 28.86 1.50 -24.76
CA GLY A 832 29.04 2.79 -25.44
C GLY A 832 29.96 3.78 -24.72
N ASP A 833 30.25 3.56 -23.44
CA ASP A 833 31.07 4.43 -22.60
C ASP A 833 31.97 3.63 -21.63
N PRO A 834 33.00 4.27 -21.02
CA PRO A 834 33.96 3.55 -20.19
C PRO A 834 33.34 2.93 -18.92
N GLY A 835 32.30 3.57 -18.37
CA GLY A 835 31.57 3.08 -17.21
C GLY A 835 30.77 1.82 -17.53
N GLU A 836 30.07 1.82 -18.67
CA GLU A 836 29.35 0.64 -19.18
C GLU A 836 30.31 -0.54 -19.42
N LEU A 837 31.49 -0.29 -19.99
CA LEU A 837 32.50 -1.33 -20.22
C LEU A 837 32.98 -1.92 -18.89
N LEU A 838 33.34 -1.08 -17.94
CA LEU A 838 33.84 -1.53 -16.64
C LEU A 838 32.78 -2.31 -15.85
N GLU A 839 31.54 -1.80 -15.78
CA GLU A 839 30.44 -2.50 -15.12
C GLU A 839 30.12 -3.83 -15.82
N TRP A 840 30.21 -3.87 -17.15
CA TRP A 840 30.04 -5.10 -17.91
C TRP A 840 31.09 -6.15 -17.53
N VAL A 841 32.36 -5.77 -17.46
CA VAL A 841 33.44 -6.68 -17.03
C VAL A 841 33.25 -7.11 -15.57
N LYS A 842 32.81 -6.22 -14.68
CA LYS A 842 32.47 -6.58 -13.29
C LYS A 842 31.33 -7.59 -13.22
N GLU A 843 30.27 -7.41 -14.00
CA GLU A 843 29.12 -8.32 -14.04
C GLU A 843 29.51 -9.71 -14.58
N ARG A 844 30.41 -9.75 -15.56
CA ARG A 844 30.91 -10.98 -16.18
C ARG A 844 31.87 -11.78 -15.30
N LEU A 845 32.40 -11.19 -14.23
CA LEU A 845 33.46 -11.70 -13.35
C LEU A 845 34.78 -12.02 -14.07
N ILE A 846 34.74 -12.96 -15.00
CA ILE A 846 35.83 -13.48 -15.83
C ILE A 846 35.40 -13.36 -17.30
N VAL A 847 36.14 -12.59 -18.09
CA VAL A 847 35.94 -12.49 -19.54
C VAL A 847 37.11 -13.20 -20.24
N PRO A 848 36.91 -14.40 -20.82
CA PRO A 848 37.94 -15.06 -21.62
C PRO A 848 38.52 -14.14 -22.69
N LEU A 849 39.82 -14.25 -22.99
CA LEU A 849 40.50 -13.29 -23.87
C LEU A 849 39.95 -13.28 -25.31
N ASP A 850 39.47 -14.41 -25.80
CA ASP A 850 38.76 -14.53 -27.08
C ASP A 850 37.42 -13.79 -27.06
N GLU A 851 36.65 -13.93 -25.98
CA GLU A 851 35.38 -13.19 -25.79
C GLU A 851 35.62 -11.70 -25.59
N TRP A 852 36.71 -11.31 -24.92
CA TRP A 852 37.13 -9.91 -24.79
C TRP A 852 37.41 -9.30 -26.16
N ARG A 853 38.16 -10.01 -27.03
CA ARG A 853 38.42 -9.55 -28.41
C ARG A 853 37.12 -9.44 -29.22
N ALA A 854 36.19 -10.38 -29.06
CA ALA A 854 34.89 -10.34 -29.72
C ALA A 854 34.05 -9.12 -29.25
N LEU A 855 34.11 -8.79 -27.96
CA LEU A 855 33.46 -7.60 -27.41
C LEU A 855 34.05 -6.31 -27.98
N LEU A 856 35.39 -6.19 -28.06
CA LEU A 856 36.04 -5.01 -28.66
C LEU A 856 35.65 -4.86 -30.14
N ALA A 857 35.57 -5.96 -30.88
CA ALA A 857 35.09 -5.94 -32.27
C ALA A 857 33.61 -5.52 -32.37
N ALA A 858 32.76 -5.91 -31.42
CA ALA A 858 31.36 -5.49 -31.36
C ALA A 858 31.21 -3.98 -31.05
N ILE A 859 32.05 -3.44 -30.16
CA ILE A 859 32.12 -2.00 -29.87
C ILE A 859 32.49 -1.24 -31.15
N GLU A 860 33.54 -1.68 -31.86
CA GLU A 860 33.99 -1.01 -33.07
C GLU A 860 32.94 -1.09 -34.20
N ARG A 861 32.23 -2.22 -34.32
CA ARG A 861 31.09 -2.37 -35.24
C ARG A 861 29.99 -1.35 -34.92
N ASP A 862 29.59 -1.25 -33.65
CA ASP A 862 28.45 -0.41 -33.24
C ASP A 862 28.83 1.09 -33.25
N ARG A 863 30.12 1.42 -33.10
CA ARG A 863 30.65 2.79 -33.22
C ARG A 863 30.34 3.43 -34.57
N VAL A 864 30.43 2.67 -35.66
CA VAL A 864 30.20 3.17 -37.04
C VAL A 864 28.79 3.75 -37.20
N ALA A 865 27.82 3.30 -36.40
CA ALA A 865 26.45 3.78 -36.42
C ALA A 865 26.21 5.06 -35.57
N SER A 866 27.17 5.50 -34.76
CA SER A 866 27.03 6.63 -33.82
C SER A 866 28.15 7.67 -33.99
N ALA A 867 27.82 8.80 -34.60
CA ALA A 867 28.79 9.87 -34.86
C ALA A 867 29.37 10.45 -33.55
N GLY A 868 30.69 10.33 -33.37
CA GLY A 868 31.41 10.84 -32.20
C GLY A 868 31.57 9.86 -31.03
N ALA A 869 31.21 8.58 -31.20
CA ALA A 869 31.46 7.55 -30.19
C ALA A 869 32.96 7.20 -30.08
N PRO A 870 33.49 7.00 -28.85
CA PRO A 870 34.89 6.63 -28.60
C PRO A 870 35.25 5.28 -29.24
N SER A 871 36.51 5.10 -29.64
CA SER A 871 36.98 3.79 -30.12
C SER A 871 37.05 2.78 -28.98
N ALA A 872 37.11 1.48 -29.34
CA ALA A 872 37.32 0.43 -28.35
C ALA A 872 38.60 0.67 -27.52
N ASP A 873 39.67 1.17 -28.15
CA ASP A 873 40.93 1.50 -27.47
C ASP A 873 40.79 2.70 -26.51
N ASP A 874 40.03 3.74 -26.90
CA ASP A 874 39.76 4.89 -26.03
C ASP A 874 38.98 4.48 -24.78
N LEU A 875 37.97 3.60 -24.95
CA LEU A 875 37.19 3.07 -23.84
C LEU A 875 38.05 2.26 -22.88
N VAL A 876 38.89 1.37 -23.41
CA VAL A 876 39.81 0.55 -22.59
C VAL A 876 40.83 1.42 -21.88
N ALA A 877 41.44 2.39 -22.56
CA ALA A 877 42.41 3.32 -21.98
C ALA A 877 41.82 4.10 -20.79
N ALA A 878 40.55 4.53 -20.89
CA ALA A 878 39.87 5.27 -19.83
C ALA A 878 39.65 4.44 -18.54
N VAL A 879 39.63 3.10 -18.61
CA VAL A 879 39.46 2.21 -17.44
C VAL A 879 40.61 1.23 -17.25
N ALA A 880 41.72 1.42 -17.96
CA ALA A 880 42.89 0.54 -17.95
C ALA A 880 43.41 0.22 -16.53
N THR A 881 43.44 1.23 -15.66
CA THR A 881 43.90 1.10 -14.26
C THR A 881 42.95 0.29 -13.37
N LYS A 882 41.73 0.03 -13.85
CA LYS A 882 40.68 -0.72 -13.15
C LYS A 882 40.45 -2.10 -13.77
N LEU A 883 41.16 -2.43 -14.85
CA LEU A 883 41.11 -3.72 -15.51
C LEU A 883 42.43 -4.46 -15.31
N VAL A 884 42.33 -5.78 -15.18
CA VAL A 884 43.49 -6.66 -15.06
C VAL A 884 43.34 -7.83 -16.02
N ARG A 885 44.41 -8.12 -16.73
CA ARG A 885 44.58 -9.37 -17.48
C ARG A 885 45.26 -10.37 -16.57
N TRP A 886 44.67 -11.55 -16.43
CA TRP A 886 45.19 -12.58 -15.53
C TRP A 886 44.85 -13.97 -16.03
N ARG A 887 45.47 -14.98 -15.43
CA ARG A 887 45.35 -16.38 -15.81
C ARG A 887 44.65 -17.18 -14.70
N PRO A 888 43.30 -17.31 -14.71
CA PRO A 888 42.56 -18.08 -13.70
C PRO A 888 42.86 -19.59 -13.71
N SER A 889 43.31 -20.14 -14.83
CA SER A 889 43.74 -21.54 -14.93
C SER A 889 44.87 -21.69 -15.95
N PRO A 890 45.67 -22.77 -15.92
CA PRO A 890 46.76 -22.97 -16.87
C PRO A 890 46.34 -22.88 -18.34
N SER A 891 45.07 -23.21 -18.63
CA SER A 891 44.48 -23.21 -19.96
C SER A 891 43.64 -21.97 -20.30
N LEU A 892 43.42 -21.05 -19.36
CA LEU A 892 42.54 -19.89 -19.56
C LEU A 892 43.21 -18.58 -19.19
N GLU A 893 43.27 -17.68 -20.15
CA GLU A 893 43.63 -16.27 -19.95
C GLU A 893 42.38 -15.39 -20.08
N ALA A 894 42.22 -14.44 -19.15
CA ALA A 894 41.00 -13.65 -19.03
C ALA A 894 41.27 -12.20 -18.61
N VAL A 895 40.26 -11.36 -18.85
CA VAL A 895 40.17 -9.98 -18.37
C VAL A 895 39.12 -9.91 -17.28
N SER A 896 39.44 -9.23 -16.18
CA SER A 896 38.52 -8.95 -15.08
C SER A 896 38.69 -7.51 -14.61
N ALA A 897 37.68 -6.99 -13.91
CA ALA A 897 37.86 -5.76 -13.15
C ALA A 897 38.81 -6.06 -11.99
N LEU A 898 39.73 -5.14 -11.69
CA LEU A 898 40.74 -5.30 -10.64
C LEU A 898 40.10 -5.64 -9.29
N GLU A 899 39.02 -4.94 -8.93
CA GLU A 899 38.26 -5.21 -7.70
C GLU A 899 37.62 -6.61 -7.65
N THR A 900 37.22 -7.14 -8.80
CA THR A 900 36.64 -8.48 -8.90
C THR A 900 37.72 -9.54 -8.83
N ALA A 901 38.83 -9.34 -9.55
CA ALA A 901 39.97 -10.25 -9.53
C ALA A 901 40.57 -10.40 -8.12
N LEU A 902 40.64 -9.31 -7.35
CA LEU A 902 41.05 -9.33 -5.95
C LEU A 902 40.16 -10.21 -5.07
N ARG A 903 38.84 -10.21 -5.31
CA ARG A 903 37.89 -11.05 -4.57
C ARG A 903 38.01 -12.52 -4.98
N LEU A 904 38.10 -12.78 -6.28
CA LEU A 904 38.28 -14.14 -6.81
C LEU A 904 39.62 -14.75 -6.36
N GLY A 905 40.66 -13.93 -6.23
CA GLY A 905 41.98 -14.32 -5.70
C GLY A 905 41.99 -14.77 -4.24
N GLY A 906 40.95 -14.45 -3.47
CA GLY A 906 40.79 -14.94 -2.12
C GLY A 906 40.17 -16.34 -2.02
N VAL A 907 39.72 -16.95 -3.13
CA VAL A 907 38.99 -18.24 -3.13
C VAL A 907 40.00 -19.35 -3.07
N PRO A 908 40.12 -20.17 -2.01
CA PRO A 908 41.19 -21.17 -1.89
C PRO A 908 41.34 -22.07 -3.13
N GLU A 909 40.22 -22.51 -3.70
CA GLU A 909 40.14 -23.36 -4.89
C GLU A 909 40.65 -22.65 -6.15
N LEU A 910 40.35 -21.35 -6.28
CA LEU A 910 40.89 -20.53 -7.37
C LEU A 910 42.34 -20.12 -7.07
N ALA A 911 42.67 -19.75 -5.83
CA ALA A 911 43.96 -19.28 -5.29
C ALA A 911 45.09 -20.27 -5.58
N ALA A 912 44.81 -21.57 -5.52
CA ALA A 912 45.75 -22.62 -5.91
C ALA A 912 46.16 -22.55 -7.40
N ALA A 913 45.29 -22.04 -8.27
CA ALA A 913 45.57 -21.78 -9.68
C ALA A 913 46.24 -20.42 -9.95
N PHE A 914 46.30 -19.50 -8.97
CA PHE A 914 46.94 -18.16 -9.10
C PHE A 914 48.48 -18.20 -8.99
N ALA A 915 49.12 -19.35 -9.15
CA ALA A 915 50.57 -19.39 -9.34
C ALA A 915 50.94 -18.78 -10.71
N THR A 916 51.10 -17.45 -10.71
CA THR A 916 51.77 -16.51 -11.64
C THR A 916 50.94 -15.58 -12.56
N THR A 917 51.19 -14.28 -12.33
CA THR A 917 51.05 -13.08 -13.19
C THR A 917 49.67 -12.48 -13.49
N ALA A 918 49.45 -11.27 -12.96
CA ALA A 918 48.38 -10.35 -13.33
C ALA A 918 49.00 -9.08 -13.94
N THR A 919 48.59 -8.68 -15.14
CA THR A 919 49.14 -7.53 -15.88
C THR A 919 48.06 -6.46 -16.13
N PRO A 920 48.31 -5.16 -15.83
CA PRO A 920 47.39 -4.07 -16.17
C PRO A 920 47.18 -3.93 -17.67
N LEU A 921 45.96 -3.58 -18.09
CA LEU A 921 45.57 -3.45 -19.50
C LEU A 921 45.78 -2.01 -19.98
N GLY A 922 47.04 -1.56 -20.06
CA GLY A 922 47.39 -0.24 -20.58
C GLY A 922 48.75 0.25 -20.09
N ALA A 923 49.66 0.51 -21.04
CA ALA A 923 51.11 0.75 -20.88
C ALA A 923 51.93 -0.51 -20.54
N GLY A 924 52.74 -0.95 -21.50
CA GLY A 924 53.55 -2.17 -21.46
C GLY A 924 54.51 -2.24 -20.28
N VAL A 925 54.02 -2.72 -19.14
CA VAL A 925 54.84 -3.18 -18.03
C VAL A 925 54.32 -4.53 -17.59
N ILE A 926 55.13 -5.56 -17.86
CA ILE A 926 55.03 -6.86 -17.19
C ILE A 926 55.41 -6.60 -15.72
N LEU A 927 54.48 -6.79 -14.78
CA LEU A 927 54.80 -6.75 -13.35
C LEU A 927 54.38 -8.07 -12.71
N ASP A 928 55.37 -8.84 -12.29
CA ASP A 928 55.25 -9.97 -11.37
C ASP A 928 54.88 -9.44 -9.97
N ALA A 929 53.65 -8.96 -9.77
CA ALA A 929 53.25 -8.37 -8.48
C ALA A 929 51.96 -8.99 -7.93
N ASN A 930 51.95 -9.13 -6.60
CA ASN A 930 50.79 -9.58 -5.83
C ASN A 930 49.63 -8.57 -6.03
N PRO A 931 48.38 -9.03 -6.23
CA PRO A 931 47.20 -8.15 -6.35
C PRO A 931 47.09 -7.08 -5.25
N HIS A 932 47.55 -7.36 -4.02
CA HIS A 932 47.58 -6.38 -2.94
C HIS A 932 48.55 -5.20 -3.16
N GLU A 933 49.67 -5.41 -3.86
CA GLU A 933 50.61 -4.33 -4.21
C GLU A 933 50.09 -3.43 -5.34
N LEU A 934 49.28 -3.99 -6.24
CA LEU A 934 48.58 -3.26 -7.30
C LEU A 934 47.59 -2.23 -6.73
N VAL A 935 46.86 -2.58 -5.66
CA VAL A 935 45.94 -1.65 -4.97
C VAL A 935 46.70 -0.52 -4.30
N ALA A 936 47.75 -0.82 -3.55
CA ALA A 936 48.55 0.20 -2.84
C ALA A 936 49.11 1.25 -3.83
N ARG A 937 49.53 0.81 -5.02
CA ARG A 937 50.04 1.70 -6.08
C ARG A 937 48.96 2.46 -6.83
N ALA A 938 47.82 1.81 -7.14
CA ALA A 938 46.68 2.47 -7.77
C ALA A 938 46.10 3.58 -6.88
N SER A 939 46.08 3.38 -5.56
CA SER A 939 45.68 4.39 -4.59
C SER A 939 46.65 5.58 -4.51
N THR A 940 47.95 5.38 -4.72
CA THR A 940 48.96 6.47 -4.70
C THR A 940 49.03 7.31 -5.98
N ALA A 941 48.54 6.82 -7.12
CA ALA A 941 48.61 7.54 -8.41
C ALA A 941 47.51 8.62 -8.57
N THR A 942 46.43 8.53 -7.80
CA THR A 942 45.42 9.59 -7.63
C THR A 942 45.77 10.41 -6.40
N GLN A 943 46.26 11.65 -6.59
CA GLN A 943 46.60 12.73 -5.62
C GLN A 943 46.67 12.40 -4.09
N PRO A 944 47.69 12.89 -3.36
CA PRO A 944 47.85 12.59 -1.95
C PRO A 944 46.90 13.42 -1.08
N ALA A 945 45.98 12.76 -0.38
CA ALA A 945 45.31 13.35 0.78
C ALA A 945 44.96 12.26 1.81
N GLU A 946 45.65 12.37 2.94
CA GLU A 946 45.31 11.95 4.30
C GLU A 946 45.02 10.47 4.62
N LYS A 947 45.75 10.00 5.64
CA LYS A 947 45.63 8.69 6.28
C LYS A 947 44.24 8.51 6.86
N GLY A 948 43.34 7.90 6.09
CA GLY A 948 42.01 7.52 6.53
C GLY A 948 41.47 6.40 5.65
N SER A 949 41.77 5.15 6.03
CA SER A 949 40.97 3.97 5.68
C SER A 949 40.59 3.78 4.20
N VAL A 950 41.56 3.32 3.38
CA VAL A 950 41.20 2.34 2.33
C VAL A 950 40.79 1.09 3.10
N THR A 951 39.48 0.96 3.36
CA THR A 951 38.92 -0.20 4.04
C THR A 951 39.33 -1.44 3.25
N ARG A 952 40.11 -2.33 3.89
CA ARG A 952 40.14 -3.75 3.53
C ARG A 952 38.68 -4.21 3.32
N PRO A 953 38.43 -5.18 2.41
CA PRO A 953 37.12 -5.82 2.31
C PRO A 953 36.61 -6.11 3.73
N ARG A 954 35.48 -5.50 4.10
CA ARG A 954 34.81 -5.81 5.36
C ARG A 954 34.39 -7.27 5.22
N ASP A 955 34.94 -8.08 6.11
CA ASP A 955 34.79 -9.52 6.26
C ASP A 955 35.54 -10.39 5.24
N GLY A 956 36.46 -11.21 5.76
CA GLY A 956 37.28 -12.17 5.02
C GLY A 956 36.51 -13.42 4.58
N THR A 957 35.25 -13.27 4.14
CA THR A 957 34.45 -14.35 3.57
C THR A 957 34.57 -14.31 2.07
N THR A 958 35.51 -15.09 1.56
CA THR A 958 35.57 -15.38 0.14
C THR A 958 34.24 -15.99 -0.35
N PRO A 959 33.63 -15.49 -1.44
CA PRO A 959 32.42 -16.10 -1.99
C PRO A 959 32.66 -17.57 -2.38
N PRO A 960 31.75 -18.50 -2.01
CA PRO A 960 31.85 -19.90 -2.39
C PRO A 960 31.82 -20.10 -3.92
N LEU A 961 32.48 -21.16 -4.41
CA LEU A 961 32.49 -21.51 -5.84
C LEU A 961 31.09 -21.60 -6.46
N ALA A 962 30.09 -22.11 -5.72
CA ALA A 962 28.69 -22.15 -6.14
C ALA A 962 28.12 -20.76 -6.48
N THR A 963 28.48 -19.73 -5.71
CA THR A 963 28.05 -18.35 -5.96
C THR A 963 28.66 -17.81 -7.25
N ILE A 964 29.92 -18.13 -7.53
CA ILE A 964 30.64 -17.70 -8.74
C ILE A 964 30.03 -18.37 -9.97
N VAL A 965 29.86 -19.69 -9.94
CA VAL A 965 29.24 -20.47 -11.02
C VAL A 965 27.83 -19.97 -11.31
N GLY A 966 27.04 -19.71 -10.25
CA GLY A 966 25.69 -19.15 -10.38
C GLY A 966 25.66 -17.77 -11.05
N GLN A 967 26.70 -16.95 -10.88
CA GLN A 967 26.83 -15.64 -11.54
C GLN A 967 27.32 -15.73 -12.99
N LEU A 968 28.07 -16.77 -13.35
CA LEU A 968 28.56 -16.98 -14.71
C LEU A 968 27.47 -17.54 -15.65
N LEU A 969 26.68 -18.51 -15.19
CA LEU A 969 25.66 -19.20 -16.00
C LEU A 969 24.73 -18.28 -16.81
N PRO A 970 24.22 -17.15 -16.28
CA PRO A 970 23.32 -16.25 -17.02
C PRO A 970 23.89 -15.65 -18.31
N PHE A 971 25.22 -15.66 -18.49
CA PHE A 971 25.88 -15.06 -19.66
C PHE A 971 26.08 -16.03 -20.83
N TYR A 972 25.86 -17.33 -20.62
CA TYR A 972 26.17 -18.36 -21.60
C TYR A 972 24.96 -19.20 -22.01
N GLY A 973 23.82 -19.08 -21.31
CA GLY A 973 22.64 -19.89 -21.59
C GLY A 973 22.72 -21.25 -20.92
N VAL A 974 23.25 -22.25 -21.65
CA VAL A 974 23.46 -23.62 -21.16
C VAL A 974 24.95 -23.96 -21.29
N LEU A 975 25.57 -24.48 -20.23
CA LEU A 975 26.97 -24.91 -20.21
C LEU A 975 27.11 -26.35 -19.73
N SER A 976 28.13 -27.07 -20.21
CA SER A 976 28.55 -28.36 -19.65
C SER A 976 29.42 -28.14 -18.40
N SER A 977 29.49 -29.15 -17.52
CA SER A 977 30.37 -29.11 -16.33
C SER A 977 31.83 -28.87 -16.73
N ARG A 978 32.29 -29.54 -17.80
CA ARG A 978 33.64 -29.37 -18.36
C ARG A 978 33.93 -27.93 -18.78
N ARG A 979 32.96 -27.21 -19.35
CA ARG A 979 33.17 -25.80 -19.74
C ARG A 979 33.23 -24.89 -18.52
N LEU A 980 32.47 -25.17 -17.47
CA LEU A 980 32.54 -24.43 -16.20
C LEU A 980 33.87 -24.67 -15.47
N GLU A 981 34.38 -25.91 -15.48
CA GLU A 981 35.72 -26.26 -14.99
C GLU A 981 36.80 -25.47 -15.73
N GLN A 982 36.71 -25.36 -17.05
CA GLN A 982 37.65 -24.55 -17.85
C GLN A 982 37.59 -23.06 -17.51
N LEU A 983 36.37 -22.51 -17.33
CA LEU A 983 36.13 -21.09 -17.06
C LEU A 983 36.58 -20.67 -15.66
N THR A 984 36.47 -21.58 -14.68
CA THR A 984 36.78 -21.30 -13.28
C THR A 984 38.15 -21.82 -12.86
N GLY A 985 38.67 -22.88 -13.49
CA GLY A 985 39.89 -23.57 -13.04
C GLY A 985 39.67 -24.54 -11.88
N ALA A 986 38.43 -24.71 -11.41
CA ALA A 986 38.09 -25.61 -10.30
C ALA A 986 38.21 -27.10 -10.68
N ALA A 987 38.55 -27.94 -9.71
CA ALA A 987 38.59 -29.39 -9.93
C ALA A 987 37.19 -29.96 -10.12
N ALA A 988 37.07 -31.09 -10.84
CA ALA A 988 35.79 -31.71 -11.16
C ALA A 988 34.93 -32.00 -9.90
N GLY A 989 35.53 -32.46 -8.80
CA GLY A 989 34.81 -32.73 -7.55
C GLY A 989 34.28 -31.46 -6.86
N GLU A 990 35.03 -30.35 -6.91
CA GLU A 990 34.60 -29.06 -6.36
C GLU A 990 33.46 -28.46 -7.20
N MET A 991 33.56 -28.58 -8.52
CA MET A 991 32.51 -28.15 -9.45
C MET A 991 31.22 -28.96 -9.25
N GLU A 992 31.32 -30.27 -9.04
CA GLU A 992 30.17 -31.13 -8.77
C GLU A 992 29.47 -30.74 -7.46
N ALA A 993 30.23 -30.47 -6.39
CA ALA A 993 29.68 -29.96 -5.14
C ALA A 993 28.98 -28.60 -5.32
N ALA A 994 29.61 -27.69 -6.07
CA ALA A 994 29.06 -26.36 -6.37
C ALA A 994 27.75 -26.43 -7.19
N LEU A 995 27.70 -27.28 -8.21
CA LEU A 995 26.50 -27.52 -9.02
C LEU A 995 25.41 -28.24 -8.22
N GLY A 996 25.78 -29.18 -7.35
CA GLY A 996 24.86 -29.85 -6.42
C GLY A 996 24.16 -28.85 -5.50
N GLU A 997 24.90 -27.90 -4.93
CA GLU A 997 24.34 -26.83 -4.11
C GLU A 997 23.40 -25.90 -4.90
N LEU A 998 23.77 -25.51 -6.12
CA LEU A 998 22.92 -24.69 -7.00
C LEU A 998 21.63 -25.39 -7.40
N LEU A 999 21.66 -26.72 -7.61
CA LEU A 999 20.47 -27.52 -7.89
C LEU A 999 19.59 -27.68 -6.65
N ARG A 1000 20.20 -27.97 -5.48
CA ARG A 1000 19.51 -28.10 -4.19
C ARG A 1000 18.80 -26.80 -3.78
N THR A 1001 19.41 -25.65 -4.08
CA THR A 1001 18.85 -24.32 -3.84
C THR A 1001 17.95 -23.81 -4.98
N GLU A 1002 17.69 -24.64 -5.99
CA GLU A 1002 16.89 -24.33 -7.18
C GLU A 1002 17.35 -23.07 -7.95
N ARG A 1003 18.63 -22.71 -7.89
CA ARG A 1003 19.23 -21.58 -8.64
C ARG A 1003 19.68 -21.98 -10.04
N ALA A 1004 19.98 -23.26 -10.25
CA ALA A 1004 20.29 -23.83 -11.55
C ALA A 1004 19.33 -24.97 -11.91
N VAL A 1005 19.28 -25.29 -13.20
CA VAL A 1005 18.61 -26.46 -13.75
C VAL A 1005 19.64 -27.31 -14.50
N ALA A 1006 19.44 -28.62 -14.52
CA ALA A 1006 20.30 -29.57 -15.20
C ALA A 1006 19.48 -30.58 -16.03
N GLY A 1007 20.05 -31.11 -17.11
CA GLY A 1007 19.43 -32.13 -17.95
C GLY A 1007 19.91 -32.04 -19.40
N GLU A 1008 19.23 -32.73 -20.31
CA GLU A 1008 19.42 -32.52 -21.75
C GLU A 1008 18.68 -31.24 -22.18
N LEU A 1009 19.25 -30.10 -21.82
CA LEU A 1009 18.60 -28.79 -21.99
C LEU A 1009 18.73 -28.24 -23.42
N VAL A 1010 19.56 -28.86 -24.26
CA VAL A 1010 19.81 -28.46 -25.66
C VAL A 1010 19.45 -29.61 -26.58
N GLU A 1011 18.69 -29.32 -27.64
CA GLU A 1011 18.20 -30.33 -28.58
C GLU A 1011 19.37 -31.03 -29.30
N GLY A 1012 19.47 -32.36 -29.16
CA GLY A 1012 20.47 -33.17 -29.85
C GLY A 1012 21.88 -33.09 -29.30
N ALA A 1013 22.08 -32.51 -28.11
CA ALA A 1013 23.39 -32.42 -27.47
C ALA A 1013 23.85 -33.76 -26.86
N GLY A 1014 22.92 -34.59 -26.37
CA GLY A 1014 23.24 -35.90 -25.78
C GLY A 1014 24.09 -35.86 -24.51
N GLU A 1015 24.34 -34.68 -23.94
CA GLU A 1015 25.10 -34.47 -22.71
C GLU A 1015 24.31 -33.63 -21.68
N ARG A 1016 24.65 -33.81 -20.40
CA ARG A 1016 24.01 -33.09 -19.29
C ARG A 1016 24.49 -31.63 -19.26
N GLY A 1017 23.62 -30.71 -19.65
CA GLY A 1017 23.84 -29.27 -19.58
C GLY A 1017 23.29 -28.67 -18.29
N PHE A 1018 23.86 -27.53 -17.90
CA PHE A 1018 23.47 -26.72 -16.74
C PHE A 1018 23.14 -25.30 -17.18
N ALA A 1019 22.05 -24.74 -16.67
CA ALA A 1019 21.65 -23.36 -16.91
C ALA A 1019 21.15 -22.71 -15.63
N ALA A 1020 21.32 -21.38 -15.49
CA ALA A 1020 20.62 -20.65 -14.43
C ALA A 1020 19.10 -20.75 -14.66
N ARG A 1021 18.32 -20.91 -13.59
CA ARG A 1021 16.86 -21.12 -13.68
C ARG A 1021 16.18 -20.01 -14.48
N SER A 1022 16.46 -18.75 -14.14
CA SER A 1022 15.91 -17.56 -14.79
C SER A 1022 16.30 -17.46 -16.28
N THR A 1023 17.48 -17.97 -16.62
CA THR A 1023 17.97 -18.05 -18.00
C THR A 1023 17.21 -19.10 -18.79
N PHE A 1024 17.03 -20.29 -18.23
CA PHE A 1024 16.25 -21.35 -18.87
C PHE A 1024 14.78 -20.95 -19.07
N GLU A 1025 14.15 -20.30 -18.09
CA GLU A 1025 12.79 -19.73 -18.25
C GLU A 1025 12.71 -18.69 -19.37
N THR A 1026 13.77 -17.91 -19.56
CA THR A 1026 13.86 -16.93 -20.66
C THR A 1026 13.99 -17.63 -22.02
N LEU A 1027 14.84 -18.65 -22.12
CA LEU A 1027 14.98 -19.49 -23.32
C LEU A 1027 13.66 -20.17 -23.67
N LEU A 1028 12.91 -20.68 -22.69
CA LEU A 1028 11.57 -21.25 -22.91
C LEU A 1028 10.56 -20.22 -23.44
N ARG A 1029 10.59 -18.98 -22.93
CA ARG A 1029 9.76 -17.89 -23.44
C ARG A 1029 10.11 -17.54 -24.88
N TRP A 1030 11.40 -17.52 -25.23
CA TRP A 1030 11.86 -17.28 -26.59
C TRP A 1030 11.45 -18.42 -27.53
N LYS A 1031 11.62 -19.68 -27.12
CA LYS A 1031 11.14 -20.85 -27.87
C LYS A 1031 9.63 -20.79 -28.13
N ARG A 1032 8.83 -20.43 -27.12
CA ARG A 1032 7.38 -20.23 -27.28
C ARG A 1032 7.03 -19.06 -28.20
N ALA A 1033 7.81 -17.97 -28.15
CA ALA A 1033 7.60 -16.82 -29.01
C ALA A 1033 7.90 -17.13 -30.48
N GLU A 1034 8.98 -17.88 -30.77
CA GLU A 1034 9.31 -18.35 -32.13
C GLU A 1034 8.34 -19.43 -32.63
N ALA A 1035 7.72 -20.21 -31.73
CA ALA A 1035 6.69 -21.19 -32.07
C ALA A 1035 5.29 -20.58 -32.29
N ARG A 1036 5.09 -19.26 -32.13
CA ARG A 1036 3.80 -18.63 -32.44
C ARG A 1036 3.62 -18.52 -33.96
N PRO A 1037 2.56 -19.09 -34.55
CA PRO A 1037 2.31 -18.93 -35.98
C PRO A 1037 2.05 -17.46 -36.33
N GLU A 1038 2.60 -17.01 -37.46
CA GLU A 1038 2.25 -15.71 -38.06
C GLU A 1038 0.75 -15.69 -38.38
N LEU A 1039 0.01 -14.74 -37.78
CA LEU A 1039 -1.39 -14.51 -38.10
C LEU A 1039 -1.51 -13.95 -39.52
N ARG A 1040 -1.92 -14.79 -40.48
CA ARG A 1040 -2.31 -14.36 -41.83
C ARG A 1040 -3.82 -14.08 -41.89
N PRO A 1041 -4.25 -12.85 -42.24
CA PRO A 1041 -5.67 -12.58 -42.48
C PRO A 1041 -6.18 -13.41 -43.68
N LEU A 1042 -7.39 -13.97 -43.56
CA LEU A 1042 -8.05 -14.73 -44.61
C LEU A 1042 -8.90 -13.82 -45.53
N PRO A 1043 -9.19 -14.23 -46.78
CA PRO A 1043 -10.07 -13.49 -47.69
C PRO A 1043 -11.49 -13.29 -47.13
N LEU A 1044 -12.08 -12.12 -47.37
CA LEU A 1044 -13.43 -11.75 -46.91
C LEU A 1044 -14.52 -12.72 -47.39
N GLU A 1045 -14.28 -13.39 -48.53
CA GLU A 1045 -15.14 -14.41 -49.12
C GLU A 1045 -15.42 -15.60 -48.17
N ARG A 1046 -14.55 -15.85 -47.19
CA ARG A 1046 -14.72 -16.93 -46.20
C ARG A 1046 -15.62 -16.53 -45.03
N LEU A 1047 -15.94 -15.24 -44.90
CA LEU A 1047 -16.76 -14.73 -43.81
C LEU A 1047 -18.17 -15.38 -43.78
N PRO A 1048 -18.90 -15.55 -44.90
CA PRO A 1048 -20.23 -16.17 -44.87
C PRO A 1048 -20.19 -17.63 -44.39
N ALA A 1049 -19.22 -18.43 -44.85
CA ALA A 1049 -19.06 -19.81 -44.41
C ALA A 1049 -18.68 -19.90 -42.92
N TRP A 1050 -17.80 -19.00 -42.46
CA TRP A 1050 -17.44 -18.91 -41.05
C TRP A 1050 -18.62 -18.47 -40.16
N VAL A 1051 -19.43 -17.51 -40.62
CA VAL A 1051 -20.66 -17.09 -39.92
C VAL A 1051 -21.64 -18.26 -39.87
N ALA A 1052 -21.85 -18.98 -40.98
CA ALA A 1052 -22.74 -20.14 -41.02
C ALA A 1052 -22.27 -21.28 -40.10
N TRP A 1053 -20.97 -21.56 -40.06
CA TRP A 1053 -20.36 -22.50 -39.11
C TRP A 1053 -20.58 -22.05 -37.67
N ARG A 1054 -20.26 -20.79 -37.35
CA ARG A 1054 -20.38 -20.24 -36.00
C ARG A 1054 -21.84 -20.17 -35.51
N GLN A 1055 -22.80 -19.98 -36.43
CA GLN A 1055 -24.24 -20.01 -36.14
C GLN A 1055 -24.84 -21.42 -36.10
N GLY A 1056 -24.01 -22.47 -36.27
CA GLY A 1056 -24.44 -23.87 -36.18
C GLY A 1056 -25.28 -24.34 -37.37
N LEU A 1057 -25.20 -23.68 -38.53
CA LEU A 1057 -25.97 -24.05 -39.73
C LEU A 1057 -25.26 -25.08 -40.62
N LEU A 1058 -23.94 -25.22 -40.47
CA LEU A 1058 -23.13 -26.20 -41.22
C LEU A 1058 -22.92 -27.51 -40.46
N GLU A 1059 -23.05 -27.50 -39.13
CA GLU A 1059 -22.93 -28.68 -38.26
C GLU A 1059 -24.24 -28.81 -37.48
N ARG A 1060 -25.12 -29.71 -37.95
CA ARG A 1060 -26.42 -29.96 -37.32
C ARG A 1060 -26.25 -30.90 -36.14
N GLY A 1061 -26.89 -30.57 -35.00
CA GLY A 1061 -26.95 -31.45 -33.84
C GLY A 1061 -27.98 -32.57 -34.01
N SER A 1062 -27.89 -33.61 -33.18
CA SER A 1062 -28.87 -34.70 -33.11
C SER A 1062 -29.30 -34.95 -31.68
N GLY A 1063 -30.58 -35.29 -31.47
CA GLY A 1063 -31.12 -35.61 -30.15
C GLY A 1063 -31.27 -34.40 -29.20
N PRO A 1064 -31.68 -34.65 -27.94
CA PRO A 1064 -31.91 -33.61 -26.93
C PRO A 1064 -30.67 -32.74 -26.62
N GLU A 1065 -29.48 -33.36 -26.50
CA GLU A 1065 -28.21 -32.62 -26.30
C GLU A 1065 -27.84 -31.72 -27.49
N GLY A 1066 -28.30 -32.08 -28.70
CA GLY A 1066 -28.17 -31.23 -29.87
C GLY A 1066 -29.08 -30.01 -29.80
N LEU A 1067 -30.31 -30.21 -29.33
CA LEU A 1067 -31.32 -29.16 -29.15
C LEU A 1067 -30.89 -28.13 -28.10
N GLU A 1068 -30.35 -28.57 -26.96
CA GLU A 1068 -29.83 -27.70 -25.90
C GLU A 1068 -28.73 -26.77 -26.45
N ARG A 1069 -27.72 -27.31 -27.14
CA ARG A 1069 -26.65 -26.52 -27.77
C ARG A 1069 -27.15 -25.57 -28.86
N ALA A 1070 -28.23 -25.92 -29.57
CA ALA A 1070 -28.84 -25.04 -30.55
C ALA A 1070 -29.57 -23.86 -29.89
N LEU A 1071 -30.23 -24.11 -28.75
CA LEU A 1071 -30.90 -23.08 -27.95
C LEU A 1071 -29.90 -22.18 -27.23
N GLU A 1072 -28.82 -22.71 -26.65
CA GLU A 1072 -27.73 -21.91 -26.05
C GLU A 1072 -27.12 -20.90 -27.04
N ARG A 1073 -26.99 -21.27 -28.31
CA ARG A 1073 -26.47 -20.37 -29.35
C ARG A 1073 -27.45 -19.28 -29.76
N LEU A 1074 -28.75 -19.51 -29.59
CA LEU A 1074 -29.85 -18.62 -29.97
C LEU A 1074 -30.53 -17.98 -28.75
N PHE A 1075 -29.87 -18.05 -27.61
CA PHE A 1075 -30.37 -17.62 -26.33
C PHE A 1075 -30.80 -16.14 -26.36
N GLY A 1076 -32.02 -15.86 -25.91
CA GLY A 1076 -32.57 -14.51 -25.88
C GLY A 1076 -32.92 -13.88 -27.23
N VAL A 1077 -32.80 -14.62 -28.34
CA VAL A 1077 -33.25 -14.12 -29.65
C VAL A 1077 -34.78 -14.23 -29.75
N THR A 1078 -35.48 -13.13 -29.99
CA THR A 1078 -36.95 -13.17 -30.11
C THR A 1078 -37.38 -13.42 -31.56
N LEU A 1079 -38.11 -14.51 -31.83
CA LEU A 1079 -38.64 -14.86 -33.17
C LEU A 1079 -40.13 -15.22 -33.09
N PRO A 1080 -40.92 -15.08 -34.18
CA PRO A 1080 -42.30 -15.60 -34.21
C PRO A 1080 -42.36 -17.04 -33.70
N ALA A 1081 -43.26 -17.33 -32.75
CA ALA A 1081 -43.27 -18.59 -32.01
C ALA A 1081 -43.28 -19.81 -32.95
N GLY A 1082 -44.10 -19.75 -34.01
CA GLY A 1082 -44.20 -20.83 -35.00
C GLY A 1082 -42.95 -21.06 -35.86
N LEU A 1083 -42.00 -20.12 -35.94
CA LEU A 1083 -40.76 -20.30 -36.72
C LEU A 1083 -39.72 -21.15 -36.00
N TRP A 1084 -39.77 -21.20 -34.67
CA TRP A 1084 -38.83 -21.97 -33.87
C TRP A 1084 -38.85 -23.45 -34.25
N GLU A 1085 -40.04 -24.04 -34.20
CA GLU A 1085 -40.23 -25.46 -34.48
C GLU A 1085 -40.33 -25.78 -35.98
N ARG A 1086 -40.69 -24.80 -36.82
CA ARG A 1086 -40.83 -25.02 -38.28
C ARG A 1086 -39.53 -24.88 -39.06
N GLU A 1087 -38.66 -23.94 -38.67
CA GLU A 1087 -37.52 -23.54 -39.52
C GLU A 1087 -36.21 -23.40 -38.73
N VAL A 1088 -36.23 -22.78 -37.55
CA VAL A 1088 -35.01 -22.41 -36.82
C VAL A 1088 -34.31 -23.61 -36.17
N LEU A 1089 -35.06 -24.43 -35.43
CA LEU A 1089 -34.56 -25.65 -34.81
C LEU A 1089 -34.34 -26.75 -35.86
N PRO A 1090 -35.26 -26.99 -36.82
CA PRO A 1090 -35.02 -27.95 -37.90
C PRO A 1090 -33.83 -27.64 -38.80
N ALA A 1091 -33.44 -26.37 -38.98
CA ALA A 1091 -32.24 -26.03 -39.75
C ALA A 1091 -30.93 -26.40 -39.03
N ARG A 1092 -30.98 -26.50 -37.70
CA ARG A 1092 -29.82 -26.75 -36.81
C ARG A 1092 -29.79 -28.17 -36.26
N LEU A 1093 -30.83 -28.95 -36.48
CA LEU A 1093 -30.95 -30.32 -36.00
C LEU A 1093 -31.23 -31.27 -37.16
N GLU A 1094 -30.69 -32.49 -37.09
CA GLU A 1094 -30.91 -33.49 -38.14
C GLU A 1094 -32.35 -34.01 -38.19
N SER A 1095 -33.05 -34.09 -37.06
CA SER A 1095 -34.42 -34.58 -36.95
C SER A 1095 -35.10 -34.05 -35.68
N TYR A 1096 -35.50 -32.77 -35.70
CA TYR A 1096 -36.17 -32.15 -34.55
C TYR A 1096 -37.53 -32.82 -34.26
N GLN A 1097 -37.76 -33.19 -33.00
CA GLN A 1097 -39.04 -33.64 -32.49
C GLN A 1097 -39.54 -32.67 -31.41
N PRO A 1098 -40.78 -32.13 -31.50
CA PRO A 1098 -41.33 -31.20 -30.50
C PRO A 1098 -41.26 -31.71 -29.06
N ALA A 1099 -41.46 -33.01 -28.86
CA ALA A 1099 -41.38 -33.66 -27.55
C ALA A 1099 -40.02 -33.49 -26.83
N TRP A 1100 -38.94 -33.18 -27.55
CA TRP A 1100 -37.65 -32.89 -26.92
C TRP A 1100 -37.60 -31.51 -26.28
N LEU A 1101 -38.30 -30.54 -26.85
CA LEU A 1101 -38.43 -29.21 -26.25
C LEU A 1101 -39.31 -29.27 -25.01
N ASP A 1102 -40.40 -30.05 -25.08
CA ASP A 1102 -41.27 -30.31 -23.92
C ASP A 1102 -40.48 -30.99 -22.78
N ALA A 1103 -39.70 -32.03 -23.08
CA ALA A 1103 -38.85 -32.68 -22.10
C ALA A 1103 -37.80 -31.74 -21.49
N LEU A 1104 -37.22 -30.82 -22.28
CA LEU A 1104 -36.30 -29.81 -21.74
C LEU A 1104 -36.98 -28.80 -20.82
N PHE A 1105 -38.25 -28.43 -21.07
CA PHE A 1105 -39.03 -27.60 -20.14
C PHE A 1105 -39.31 -28.32 -18.81
N GLU A 1106 -39.49 -29.64 -18.84
CA GLU A 1106 -39.73 -30.45 -17.63
C GLU A 1106 -38.44 -30.74 -16.85
N ASP A 1107 -37.36 -31.11 -17.54
CA ASP A 1107 -36.13 -31.63 -16.93
C ASP A 1107 -35.06 -30.55 -16.63
N SER A 1108 -35.26 -29.30 -17.08
CA SER A 1108 -34.30 -28.21 -16.91
C SER A 1108 -34.93 -26.89 -16.40
N GLU A 1109 -34.11 -25.86 -16.18
CA GLU A 1109 -34.58 -24.50 -15.85
C GLU A 1109 -34.94 -23.66 -17.09
N LEU A 1110 -35.06 -24.28 -18.27
CA LEU A 1110 -35.45 -23.58 -19.50
C LEU A 1110 -36.87 -23.01 -19.33
N VAL A 1111 -37.04 -21.75 -19.70
CA VAL A 1111 -38.30 -21.01 -19.72
C VAL A 1111 -38.41 -20.25 -21.04
N TRP A 1112 -39.61 -19.84 -21.40
CA TRP A 1112 -39.80 -18.93 -22.53
C TRP A 1112 -40.52 -17.66 -22.12
N THR A 1113 -40.19 -16.57 -22.83
CA THR A 1113 -40.84 -15.27 -22.65
C THR A 1113 -41.32 -14.73 -24.00
N GLY A 1114 -42.43 -14.02 -23.98
CA GLY A 1114 -42.94 -13.31 -25.15
C GLY A 1114 -42.22 -11.98 -25.36
N GLY A 1115 -41.97 -11.62 -26.62
CA GLY A 1115 -41.40 -10.32 -27.01
C GLY A 1115 -42.38 -9.42 -27.77
N GLY A 1116 -43.68 -9.57 -27.54
CA GLY A 1116 -44.74 -8.91 -28.30
C GLY A 1116 -45.04 -9.56 -29.66
N LEU A 1117 -46.25 -9.33 -30.18
CA LEU A 1117 -46.68 -9.79 -31.52
C LEU A 1117 -46.48 -11.31 -31.77
N GLU A 1118 -46.81 -12.16 -30.80
CA GLU A 1118 -46.70 -13.63 -30.88
C GLU A 1118 -45.27 -14.15 -31.14
N ARG A 1119 -44.26 -13.41 -30.66
CA ARG A 1119 -42.86 -13.82 -30.74
C ARG A 1119 -42.39 -14.38 -29.40
N ALA A 1120 -41.60 -15.44 -29.44
CA ALA A 1120 -41.02 -16.10 -28.28
C ALA A 1120 -39.49 -16.04 -28.31
N ALA A 1121 -38.89 -15.97 -27.13
CA ALA A 1121 -37.47 -16.20 -26.89
C ALA A 1121 -37.32 -17.29 -25.82
N PHE A 1122 -36.35 -18.19 -26.00
CA PHE A 1122 -36.00 -19.21 -25.01
C PHE A 1122 -34.78 -18.77 -24.21
N LEU A 1123 -34.81 -19.08 -22.91
CA LEU A 1123 -33.75 -18.75 -21.97
C LEU A 1123 -33.84 -19.63 -20.71
N PHE A 1124 -32.85 -19.58 -19.84
CA PHE A 1124 -32.90 -20.21 -18.53
C PHE A 1124 -33.48 -19.25 -17.49
N ARG A 1125 -34.12 -19.79 -16.45
CA ARG A 1125 -34.80 -19.02 -15.41
C ARG A 1125 -33.88 -18.01 -14.71
N GLY A 1126 -32.60 -18.36 -14.50
CA GLY A 1126 -31.60 -17.44 -13.93
C GLY A 1126 -31.19 -16.27 -14.84
N ASP A 1127 -31.51 -16.34 -16.13
CA ASP A 1127 -31.13 -15.36 -17.15
C ASP A 1127 -32.30 -14.46 -17.58
N LEU A 1128 -33.48 -14.61 -16.96
CA LEU A 1128 -34.67 -13.79 -17.22
C LEU A 1128 -34.39 -12.28 -17.11
N ASP A 1129 -33.47 -11.90 -16.23
CA ASP A 1129 -33.07 -10.51 -15.98
C ASP A 1129 -32.31 -9.88 -17.16
N LEU A 1130 -31.80 -10.70 -18.10
CA LEU A 1130 -31.06 -10.24 -19.29
C LEU A 1130 -32.00 -9.79 -20.42
N LEU A 1131 -33.26 -10.21 -20.41
CA LEU A 1131 -34.29 -9.83 -21.38
C LEU A 1131 -35.23 -8.80 -20.75
N ALA A 1132 -34.75 -7.57 -20.58
CA ALA A 1132 -35.69 -6.47 -20.39
C ALA A 1132 -36.51 -6.34 -21.69
N PRO A 1133 -37.86 -6.34 -21.65
CA PRO A 1133 -38.63 -6.07 -22.85
C PRO A 1133 -38.21 -4.69 -23.37
N GLU A 1134 -37.61 -4.62 -24.55
CA GLU A 1134 -37.53 -3.36 -25.28
C GLU A 1134 -38.97 -2.87 -25.39
N ALA A 1135 -39.30 -1.77 -24.73
CA ALA A 1135 -40.60 -1.14 -24.82
C ALA A 1135 -40.79 -0.71 -26.28
N GLY A 1136 -41.32 -1.64 -27.09
CA GLY A 1136 -41.83 -1.32 -28.41
C GLY A 1136 -42.90 -0.23 -28.27
N PRO A 1137 -43.23 0.50 -29.35
CA PRO A 1137 -44.07 1.71 -29.31
C PRO A 1137 -45.54 1.52 -28.89
N GLY A 1138 -45.87 0.44 -28.17
CA GLY A 1138 -47.19 0.15 -27.58
C GLY A 1138 -47.13 -0.66 -26.27
N GLY A 1139 -45.97 -0.72 -25.58
CA GLY A 1139 -45.84 -1.41 -24.31
C GLY A 1139 -46.50 -0.64 -23.16
N ALA A 1140 -47.69 -1.08 -22.76
CA ALA A 1140 -48.48 -0.59 -21.63
C ALA A 1140 -47.61 -0.30 -20.37
N SER A 1141 -47.74 0.91 -19.83
CA SER A 1141 -47.23 1.26 -18.51
C SER A 1141 -47.99 0.43 -17.45
N PRO A 1142 -47.46 0.16 -16.24
CA PRO A 1142 -48.16 -0.58 -15.18
C PRO A 1142 -49.52 0.00 -14.75
N GLY A 1143 -49.95 1.14 -15.32
CA GLY A 1143 -51.27 1.72 -15.19
C GLY A 1143 -52.36 1.16 -16.11
N ASP A 1144 -52.02 0.36 -17.14
CA ASP A 1144 -53.00 -0.17 -18.12
C ASP A 1144 -53.46 -1.62 -17.86
N LEU A 1145 -52.99 -2.23 -16.77
CA LEU A 1145 -53.42 -3.59 -16.39
C LEU A 1145 -54.87 -3.57 -15.91
N ASP A 1146 -55.71 -4.47 -16.41
CA ASP A 1146 -57.07 -4.61 -15.89
C ASP A 1146 -57.09 -5.22 -14.47
N ALA A 1147 -58.26 -5.23 -13.85
CA ALA A 1147 -58.41 -5.72 -12.47
C ALA A 1147 -58.19 -7.24 -12.34
N LEU A 1148 -58.34 -8.02 -13.42
CA LEU A 1148 -58.07 -9.45 -13.42
C LEU A 1148 -56.57 -9.71 -13.62
N GLU A 1149 -55.92 -9.05 -14.58
CA GLU A 1149 -54.48 -9.10 -14.83
C GLU A 1149 -53.67 -8.78 -13.57
N ARG A 1150 -54.08 -7.76 -12.81
CA ARG A 1150 -53.43 -7.42 -11.52
C ARG A 1150 -53.57 -8.52 -10.48
N ARG A 1151 -54.78 -9.07 -10.31
CA ARG A 1151 -55.03 -10.18 -9.36
C ARG A 1151 -54.26 -11.43 -9.75
N VAL A 1152 -54.16 -11.74 -11.04
CA VAL A 1152 -53.37 -12.87 -11.55
C VAL A 1152 -51.89 -12.69 -11.24
N LEU A 1153 -51.32 -11.50 -11.49
CA LEU A 1153 -49.91 -11.22 -11.19
C LEU A 1153 -49.62 -11.21 -9.69
N GLU A 1154 -50.53 -10.69 -8.86
CA GLU A 1154 -50.40 -10.73 -7.40
C GLU A 1154 -50.44 -12.18 -6.88
N ALA A 1155 -51.36 -13.01 -7.38
CA ALA A 1155 -51.45 -14.42 -7.02
C ALA A 1155 -50.19 -15.19 -7.41
N LEU A 1156 -49.67 -14.97 -8.62
CA LEU A 1156 -48.42 -15.60 -9.09
C LEU A 1156 -47.20 -15.16 -8.28
N ARG A 1157 -47.12 -13.88 -7.87
CA ARG A 1157 -46.02 -13.36 -7.04
C ARG A 1157 -46.04 -13.89 -5.60
N ALA A 1158 -47.22 -14.21 -5.07
CA ALA A 1158 -47.36 -14.69 -3.71
C ALA A 1158 -46.85 -16.14 -3.51
N VAL A 1159 -46.71 -16.91 -4.58
CA VAL A 1159 -46.34 -18.34 -4.51
C VAL A 1159 -45.11 -18.64 -5.37
N PRO A 1160 -43.92 -18.86 -4.77
CA PRO A 1160 -42.66 -19.00 -5.51
C PRO A 1160 -42.56 -20.21 -6.43
N ARG A 1161 -43.46 -21.20 -6.32
CA ARG A 1161 -43.42 -22.45 -7.11
C ARG A 1161 -44.50 -22.53 -8.21
N GLY A 1162 -45.15 -21.40 -8.52
CA GLY A 1162 -46.27 -21.37 -9.48
C GLY A 1162 -47.56 -21.91 -8.87
N LEU A 1163 -48.69 -21.55 -9.48
CA LEU A 1163 -50.03 -22.03 -9.14
C LEU A 1163 -50.57 -22.77 -10.37
N ASP A 1164 -51.18 -23.94 -10.18
CA ASP A 1164 -51.93 -24.56 -11.27
C ASP A 1164 -53.17 -23.73 -11.62
N LEU A 1165 -53.75 -23.97 -12.79
CA LEU A 1165 -54.85 -23.16 -13.31
C LEU A 1165 -56.11 -23.23 -12.41
N ALA A 1166 -56.28 -24.33 -11.66
CA ALA A 1166 -57.41 -24.52 -10.74
C ALA A 1166 -57.23 -23.68 -9.47
N ALA A 1167 -56.04 -23.72 -8.87
CA ALA A 1167 -55.68 -22.89 -7.72
C ALA A 1167 -55.69 -21.40 -8.08
N LEU A 1168 -55.22 -21.02 -9.28
CA LEU A 1168 -55.35 -19.66 -9.79
C LEU A 1168 -56.81 -19.23 -9.96
N SER A 1169 -57.68 -20.13 -10.42
CA SER A 1169 -59.13 -19.89 -10.54
C SER A 1169 -59.78 -19.62 -9.20
N GLU A 1170 -59.43 -20.38 -8.16
CA GLU A 1170 -59.94 -20.17 -6.79
C GLU A 1170 -59.45 -18.85 -6.19
N VAL A 1171 -58.15 -18.55 -6.30
CA VAL A 1171 -57.55 -17.34 -5.69
C VAL A 1171 -58.01 -16.06 -6.39
N THR A 1172 -58.15 -16.08 -7.72
CA THR A 1172 -58.54 -14.89 -8.50
C THR A 1172 -60.05 -14.76 -8.71
N ILE A 1173 -60.82 -15.81 -8.37
CA ILE A 1173 -62.27 -15.92 -8.58
C ILE A 1173 -62.61 -15.64 -10.06
N ALA A 1174 -61.92 -16.31 -10.96
CA ALA A 1174 -62.06 -16.15 -12.40
C ALA A 1174 -62.21 -17.52 -13.08
N THR A 1175 -62.96 -17.58 -14.18
CA THR A 1175 -63.14 -18.83 -14.92
C THR A 1175 -61.83 -19.24 -15.61
N SER A 1176 -61.62 -20.55 -15.80
CA SER A 1176 -60.44 -21.08 -16.47
C SER A 1176 -60.24 -20.52 -17.89
N ALA A 1177 -61.34 -20.23 -18.60
CA ALA A 1177 -61.29 -19.61 -19.93
C ALA A 1177 -60.74 -18.17 -19.86
N ALA A 1178 -61.25 -17.35 -18.94
CA ALA A 1178 -60.77 -15.98 -18.75
C ALA A 1178 -59.31 -15.96 -18.28
N LEU A 1179 -58.93 -16.86 -17.37
CA LEU A 1179 -57.55 -16.97 -16.89
C LEU A 1179 -56.56 -17.38 -17.98
N THR A 1180 -56.93 -18.32 -18.85
CA THR A 1180 -56.08 -18.75 -19.96
C THR A 1180 -55.83 -17.60 -20.93
N GLU A 1181 -56.88 -16.85 -21.29
CA GLU A 1181 -56.77 -15.67 -22.15
C GLU A 1181 -55.89 -14.58 -21.52
N THR A 1182 -56.08 -14.33 -20.21
CA THR A 1182 -55.26 -13.38 -19.44
C THR A 1182 -53.79 -13.81 -19.39
N LEU A 1183 -53.49 -15.08 -19.09
CA LEU A 1183 -52.11 -15.58 -19.00
C LEU A 1183 -51.39 -15.50 -20.35
N TRP A 1184 -52.05 -15.84 -21.45
CA TRP A 1184 -51.47 -15.67 -22.79
C TRP A 1184 -51.21 -14.20 -23.14
N SER A 1185 -52.15 -13.29 -22.82
CA SER A 1185 -51.95 -11.85 -22.96
C SER A 1185 -50.71 -11.38 -22.18
N LEU A 1186 -50.58 -11.80 -20.91
CA LEU A 1186 -49.42 -11.46 -20.07
C LEU A 1186 -48.11 -12.04 -20.60
N ALA A 1187 -48.12 -13.29 -21.06
CA ALA A 1187 -46.95 -13.98 -21.61
C ALA A 1187 -46.46 -13.31 -22.89
N TRP A 1188 -47.35 -12.98 -23.83
CA TRP A 1188 -46.96 -12.28 -25.06
C TRP A 1188 -46.43 -10.87 -24.82
N ARG A 1189 -46.88 -10.20 -23.76
CA ARG A 1189 -46.34 -8.90 -23.33
C ARG A 1189 -45.01 -9.03 -22.58
N GLY A 1190 -44.49 -10.24 -22.39
CA GLY A 1190 -43.25 -10.50 -21.65
C GLY A 1190 -43.37 -10.22 -20.15
N VAL A 1191 -44.60 -10.15 -19.62
CA VAL A 1191 -44.87 -9.83 -18.21
C VAL A 1191 -44.83 -11.10 -17.34
N VAL A 1192 -45.09 -12.25 -17.95
CA VAL A 1192 -44.98 -13.58 -17.34
C VAL A 1192 -44.14 -14.46 -18.26
N ALA A 1193 -43.23 -15.24 -17.70
CA ALA A 1193 -42.52 -16.30 -18.41
C ALA A 1193 -43.18 -17.64 -18.08
N CYS A 1194 -43.22 -18.53 -19.06
CA CYS A 1194 -43.86 -19.84 -18.95
C CYS A 1194 -42.81 -20.95 -18.94
#